data_AF-A0A3D2GGB5-F1
#
_entry.id   AF-A0A3D2GGB5-F1
#
_cell.length_a   1.000
_cell.length_b   1.000
_cell.length_c   1.000
_cell.angle_alpha   90.00
_cell.angle_beta   90.00
_cell.angle_gamma   90.00
#
_symmetry.space_group_name_H-M   'P 1'
#
loop_
_entity.id
_entity.type
_entity.pdbx_description
1 polymer ?
#
loop_
_entity_poly.entity_id
_entity_poly.type
_entity_poly.pdbx_seq_one_letter_code
_entity_poly.pdbx_strand_id
1 'polypeptide(L)'
;MGYVQKPDRGRRSGLAGKVSFRKNGGKMIPRRYRQRFNAWEWSVKLLGLSRDPESQDRPGLVMVQIDGFSKSELEKAFERNEMPFLKSLIRKEKYHPHPFYPGLPSTTPAVQGELFYGVKQAVPSFFFFDRESQKVFRMFDGESVRAIERRLAGHGKGLLEGGSSYSNIYNGGAREAHFCAGSLGWDQIWKDVNPFNFILLLLTHFAAFARMTFLCLWETVLALMDFVYGLLKKEDAVVEFKFVFLRVLLCILLRELIVLGAIMDIARGLPVIHLNFLGYDEQAHRRGPGSKTAHWALKGIDKAISRIYFAALHSTRRHYDVWIYSDHGQEATVPYVGHYGKSVDQAVEEVFRDLFVKDGPSSMAAASPKKTRQDSVQLQRARYLGKWVEEMWSMDQEQRSAAGREVVTAAMGPLGGVYVFRPLSAGEKVAFARELVTSAKIPLVLMPEGDHKVRAWNEKGEFVLPEQSREVIDPGHPFFDDVVADLVALCHHPNAGTFTISGWNINGKNFSFPFENGAHAGPGKAETDAFALLPFHAIAPGRPRPYLKTTDLRAAALNLLQDPKNGKSFFGHSHSSKKTKEGVTAVRIMTYNVHSCVGIDGRHSPKRIARVIGRYQPDIVALQELDIGRKRTGEADQPHLIAKELEMLYHFHPAIEVAEERYGNAVLSRYPVELVRAMKLPKLESRLKLEPRGAVWVSVKIGDIHLQIINAHLSFYGPECRHQAKALIGPEWLAHPRCTEPVILCGDFNSLPNTNPWRTINGKLRDVQRSLDEHRPLATWFGRYPIGRIDHVFVSPGIKVLVIDVPKTQLNKLASDHLPLIVDLEVS
;
A
#
# COMPACT_ATOMS: atom_id res chain seq x y z
N MET A 1 10.57 -80.30 0.48
CA MET A 1 9.28 -81.03 0.34
C MET A 1 8.19 -80.03 -0.06
N GLY A 2 7.47 -80.29 -1.15
CA GLY A 2 6.25 -79.57 -1.59
C GLY A 2 6.49 -78.36 -2.50
N TYR A 3 6.56 -78.50 -3.84
CA TYR A 3 5.44 -78.46 -4.83
C TYR A 3 4.64 -77.14 -4.83
N VAL A 4 4.19 -76.49 -5.92
CA VAL A 4 4.34 -76.51 -7.39
C VAL A 4 3.40 -75.37 -7.90
N GLN A 5 3.71 -74.75 -9.06
CA GLN A 5 2.85 -74.09 -10.09
C GLN A 5 1.51 -73.41 -9.69
N LYS A 6 1.07 -72.25 -10.21
CA LYS A 6 0.94 -71.84 -11.63
C LYS A 6 0.35 -70.40 -11.70
N PRO A 7 0.56 -69.64 -12.77
CA PRO A 7 -0.16 -68.40 -13.09
C PRO A 7 -1.38 -68.68 -13.99
N ASP A 8 -2.51 -67.96 -13.85
CA ASP A 8 -3.30 -67.42 -14.99
C ASP A 8 -4.59 -66.65 -14.60
N ARG A 9 -4.96 -65.72 -15.50
CA ARG A 9 -6.31 -65.19 -15.87
C ARG A 9 -7.13 -64.30 -14.93
N GLY A 10 -7.48 -63.12 -15.46
CA GLY A 10 -8.58 -62.30 -14.94
C GLY A 10 -9.03 -61.11 -15.81
N ARG A 11 -9.58 -61.40 -16.99
CA ARG A 11 -10.67 -60.69 -17.73
C ARG A 11 -10.72 -59.16 -17.90
N ARG A 12 -10.98 -58.80 -19.17
CA ARG A 12 -11.61 -57.57 -19.66
C ARG A 12 -12.96 -57.26 -18.98
N SER A 13 -13.16 -56.00 -18.61
CA SER A 13 -14.41 -55.20 -18.70
C SER A 13 -13.96 -53.73 -18.64
N GLY A 14 -14.29 -52.81 -19.55
CA GLY A 14 -15.57 -52.61 -20.22
C GLY A 14 -16.49 -51.87 -19.28
N LEU A 15 -16.34 -50.55 -19.12
CA LEU A 15 -17.43 -49.61 -18.80
C LEU A 15 -16.94 -48.15 -18.88
N ALA A 16 -17.33 -47.51 -19.99
CA ALA A 16 -17.38 -46.07 -20.12
C ALA A 16 -18.40 -45.52 -19.12
N GLY A 17 -17.91 -44.97 -18.01
CA GLY A 17 -18.72 -44.25 -17.03
C GLY A 17 -19.02 -42.83 -17.53
N LYS A 18 -20.21 -42.63 -18.11
CA LYS A 18 -20.84 -41.32 -18.29
C LYS A 18 -20.89 -40.60 -16.95
N VAL A 19 -20.10 -39.54 -16.77
CA VAL A 19 -20.27 -38.61 -15.65
C VAL A 19 -21.48 -37.72 -15.96
N SER A 20 -22.64 -38.17 -15.51
CA SER A 20 -23.87 -37.37 -15.44
C SER A 20 -23.75 -36.38 -14.28
N PHE A 21 -23.62 -35.09 -14.59
CA PHE A 21 -23.77 -34.03 -13.61
C PHE A 21 -25.25 -33.94 -13.20
N ARG A 22 -25.57 -34.49 -12.03
CA ARG A 22 -26.85 -34.28 -11.35
C ARG A 22 -27.02 -32.78 -11.04
N LYS A 23 -28.01 -32.16 -11.67
CA LYS A 23 -28.52 -30.82 -11.31
C LYS A 23 -29.17 -30.90 -9.93
N ASN A 24 -28.45 -30.51 -8.88
CA ASN A 24 -29.09 -30.11 -7.63
C ASN A 24 -29.53 -28.65 -7.75
N GLY A 25 -30.84 -28.48 -7.94
CA GLY A 25 -31.53 -27.21 -7.99
C GLY A 25 -31.63 -26.57 -6.60
N GLY A 26 -30.59 -25.85 -6.20
CA GLY A 26 -30.80 -24.63 -5.42
C GLY A 26 -31.01 -23.51 -6.43
N LYS A 27 -32.16 -22.80 -6.38
CA LYS A 27 -32.35 -21.57 -7.16
C LYS A 27 -31.35 -20.52 -6.70
N MET A 28 -30.12 -20.58 -7.23
CA MET A 28 -29.16 -19.49 -7.15
C MET A 28 -29.75 -18.33 -7.93
N ILE A 29 -30.02 -17.23 -7.23
CA ILE A 29 -30.28 -15.93 -7.84
C ILE A 29 -29.24 -15.72 -8.95
N PRO A 30 -29.64 -15.44 -10.21
CA PRO A 30 -28.68 -15.33 -11.31
C PRO A 30 -27.62 -14.28 -10.98
N ARG A 31 -26.35 -14.55 -11.29
CA ARG A 31 -25.21 -13.68 -10.98
C ARG A 31 -25.37 -12.24 -11.50
N ARG A 32 -26.20 -12.05 -12.55
CA ARG A 32 -26.67 -10.74 -13.08
C ARG A 32 -27.50 -9.91 -12.08
N TYR A 33 -28.28 -10.53 -11.20
CA TYR A 33 -29.08 -9.82 -10.20
C TYR A 33 -28.24 -9.33 -9.00
N ARG A 34 -27.16 -10.05 -8.64
CA ARG A 34 -26.17 -9.54 -7.64
C ARG A 34 -25.42 -8.30 -8.13
N GLN A 35 -25.25 -8.14 -9.43
CA GLN A 35 -24.52 -7.02 -10.02
C GLN A 35 -25.36 -5.74 -10.15
N ARG A 36 -26.70 -5.85 -10.17
CA ARG A 36 -27.62 -4.69 -10.17
C ARG A 36 -27.85 -4.10 -8.78
N PHE A 37 -27.38 -4.76 -7.72
CA PHE A 37 -27.54 -4.33 -6.33
C PHE A 37 -26.19 -4.35 -5.60
N ASN A 38 -25.26 -3.47 -5.99
CA ASN A 38 -24.16 -3.14 -5.09
C ASN A 38 -24.75 -2.27 -3.96
N ALA A 39 -24.94 -2.87 -2.78
CA ALA A 39 -25.52 -2.18 -1.62
C ALA A 39 -24.83 -0.84 -1.32
N TRP A 40 -23.52 -0.75 -1.57
CA TRP A 40 -22.75 0.49 -1.39
C TRP A 40 -23.09 1.57 -2.41
N GLU A 41 -23.27 1.24 -3.68
CA GLU A 41 -23.70 2.21 -4.68
C GLU A 41 -25.10 2.75 -4.38
N TRP A 42 -25.95 1.88 -3.83
CA TRP A 42 -27.28 2.28 -3.40
C TRP A 42 -27.24 3.18 -2.16
N SER A 43 -26.38 2.88 -1.18
CA SER A 43 -26.14 3.78 -0.04
C SER A 43 -25.61 5.15 -0.45
N VAL A 44 -24.70 5.22 -1.41
CA VAL A 44 -24.24 6.49 -1.98
C VAL A 44 -25.40 7.30 -2.56
N LYS A 45 -26.31 6.63 -3.29
CA LYS A 45 -27.52 7.28 -3.84
C LYS A 45 -28.49 7.71 -2.74
N LEU A 46 -28.69 6.87 -1.73
CA LEU A 46 -29.59 7.12 -0.60
C LEU A 46 -29.14 8.31 0.25
N LEU A 47 -27.83 8.44 0.46
CA LEU A 47 -27.22 9.53 1.21
C LEU A 47 -27.01 10.81 0.39
N GLY A 48 -27.39 10.82 -0.89
CA GLY A 48 -27.21 12.00 -1.77
C GLY A 48 -25.75 12.38 -2.01
N LEU A 49 -24.81 11.46 -1.80
CA LEU A 49 -23.38 11.77 -1.87
C LEU A 49 -22.95 12.00 -3.32
N SER A 50 -22.15 13.04 -3.52
CA SER A 50 -21.58 13.36 -4.84
C SER A 50 -20.71 12.21 -5.34
N ARG A 51 -20.87 11.92 -6.63
CA ARG A 51 -20.05 10.97 -7.40
C ARG A 51 -19.21 11.78 -8.37
N ASP A 52 -18.01 11.31 -8.65
CA ASP A 52 -17.20 11.87 -9.73
C ASP A 52 -17.69 11.29 -11.08
N PRO A 53 -18.35 12.09 -11.93
CA PRO A 53 -18.94 11.60 -13.17
C PRO A 53 -17.88 11.21 -14.22
N GLU A 54 -16.67 11.77 -14.17
CA GLU A 54 -15.57 11.44 -15.10
C GLU A 54 -14.58 10.41 -14.54
N SER A 55 -14.87 9.80 -13.39
CA SER A 55 -13.94 8.88 -12.72
C SER A 55 -13.76 7.53 -13.40
N GLN A 56 -14.63 7.17 -14.36
CA GLN A 56 -14.68 5.81 -14.90
C GLN A 56 -13.33 5.41 -15.53
N ASP A 57 -12.77 4.32 -15.00
CA ASP A 57 -11.49 3.72 -15.38
C ASP A 57 -10.26 4.65 -15.20
N ARG A 58 -10.40 5.80 -14.51
CA ARG A 58 -9.24 6.62 -14.10
C ARG A 58 -8.48 5.93 -12.95
N PRO A 59 -7.17 6.18 -12.80
CA PRO A 59 -6.44 5.68 -11.65
C PRO A 59 -6.99 6.25 -10.35
N GLY A 60 -6.90 5.45 -9.30
CA GLY A 60 -7.15 5.91 -7.94
C GLY A 60 -6.12 5.29 -7.00
N LEU A 61 -5.98 5.90 -5.82
CA LEU A 61 -5.06 5.42 -4.81
C LEU A 61 -5.76 5.28 -3.46
N VAL A 62 -5.61 4.12 -2.83
CA VAL A 62 -5.95 3.92 -1.42
C VAL A 62 -4.65 3.69 -0.65
N MET A 63 -4.32 4.62 0.24
CA MET A 63 -3.16 4.53 1.12
C MET A 63 -3.63 4.12 2.51
N VAL A 64 -3.08 3.02 3.02
CA VAL A 64 -3.35 2.53 4.37
C VAL A 64 -2.07 2.61 5.19
N GLN A 65 -2.07 3.53 6.15
CA GLN A 65 -1.05 3.65 7.18
C GLN A 65 -1.41 2.75 8.36
N ILE A 66 -0.44 1.97 8.86
CA ILE A 66 -0.53 1.26 10.14
C ILE A 66 0.39 2.01 11.11
N ASP A 67 -0.21 2.66 12.10
CA ASP A 67 0.48 3.55 13.03
C ASP A 67 1.46 2.78 13.93
N GLY A 68 2.69 3.26 14.05
CA GLY A 68 3.73 2.73 14.95
C GLY A 68 4.29 1.34 14.65
N PHE A 69 3.98 0.73 13.50
CA PHE A 69 4.27 -0.68 13.22
C PHE A 69 5.58 -0.93 12.46
N SER A 70 6.64 -1.29 13.20
CA SER A 70 7.96 -1.54 12.62
C SER A 70 7.99 -2.77 11.69
N LYS A 71 8.92 -2.76 10.73
CA LYS A 71 9.20 -3.87 9.83
C LYS A 71 9.62 -5.13 10.61
N SER A 72 10.42 -4.98 11.65
CA SER A 72 10.83 -6.12 12.48
C SER A 72 9.64 -6.80 13.18
N GLU A 73 8.63 -6.03 13.63
CA GLU A 73 7.40 -6.59 14.20
C GLU A 73 6.46 -7.16 13.12
N LEU A 74 6.46 -6.62 11.89
CA LEU A 74 5.79 -7.21 10.73
C LEU A 74 6.34 -8.61 10.41
N GLU A 75 7.66 -8.77 10.41
CA GLU A 75 8.31 -10.05 10.16
C GLU A 75 7.88 -11.09 11.22
N LYS A 76 7.90 -10.71 12.51
CA LYS A 76 7.38 -11.55 13.61
C LYS A 76 5.89 -11.88 13.45
N ALA A 77 5.06 -10.91 13.04
CA ALA A 77 3.64 -11.14 12.80
C ALA A 77 3.40 -12.10 11.62
N PHE A 78 4.26 -12.10 10.60
CA PHE A 78 4.22 -13.06 9.49
C PHE A 78 4.65 -14.47 9.90
N GLU A 79 5.64 -14.60 10.78
CA GLU A 79 6.05 -15.88 11.36
C GLU A 79 4.92 -16.49 12.20
N ARG A 80 4.25 -15.66 13.02
CA ARG A 80 3.12 -16.06 13.87
C ARG A 80 1.78 -16.18 13.14
N ASN A 81 1.75 -15.88 11.84
CA ASN A 81 0.56 -15.90 10.99
C ASN A 81 -0.58 -15.00 11.52
N GLU A 82 -0.23 -13.83 12.07
CA GLU A 82 -1.17 -12.86 12.62
C GLU A 82 -1.72 -11.90 11.56
N MET A 83 -1.01 -11.76 10.43
CA MET A 83 -1.42 -10.96 9.26
C MET A 83 -1.44 -11.81 7.97
N PRO A 84 -2.31 -12.84 7.89
CA PRO A 84 -2.35 -13.76 6.76
C PRO A 84 -2.75 -13.11 5.43
N PHE A 85 -3.54 -12.03 5.44
CA PHE A 85 -3.93 -11.35 4.21
C PHE A 85 -2.75 -10.57 3.60
N LEU A 86 -2.02 -9.78 4.37
CA LEU A 86 -0.80 -9.12 3.90
C LEU A 86 0.23 -10.13 3.37
N LYS A 87 0.43 -11.26 4.07
CA LYS A 87 1.28 -12.36 3.60
C LYS A 87 0.78 -12.96 2.27
N SER A 88 -0.54 -12.99 2.08
CA SER A 88 -1.17 -13.42 0.82
C SER A 88 -0.97 -12.40 -0.32
N LEU A 89 -0.92 -11.10 -0.04
CA LEU A 89 -0.63 -10.08 -1.05
C LEU A 89 0.77 -10.27 -1.65
N ILE A 90 1.78 -10.51 -0.79
CA ILE A 90 3.15 -10.80 -1.24
C ILE A 90 3.15 -12.05 -2.13
N ARG A 91 2.53 -13.13 -1.66
CA ARG A 91 2.58 -14.44 -2.34
C ARG A 91 1.77 -14.52 -3.63
N LYS A 92 0.61 -13.87 -3.70
CA LYS A 92 -0.38 -14.09 -4.77
C LYS A 92 -0.61 -12.87 -5.66
N GLU A 93 -0.39 -11.68 -5.12
CA GLU A 93 -0.71 -10.42 -5.79
C GLU A 93 0.56 -9.63 -6.17
N LYS A 94 1.75 -10.23 -6.00
CA LYS A 94 3.06 -9.65 -6.33
C LYS A 94 3.29 -8.31 -5.64
N TYR A 95 2.98 -8.23 -4.34
CA TYR A 95 3.38 -7.10 -3.51
C TYR A 95 4.82 -7.29 -3.02
N HIS A 96 5.57 -6.20 -2.94
CA HIS A 96 6.94 -6.19 -2.43
C HIS A 96 7.03 -5.39 -1.13
N PRO A 97 7.58 -5.99 -0.06
CA PRO A 97 7.95 -5.24 1.13
C PRO A 97 9.23 -4.44 0.83
N HIS A 98 9.18 -3.14 1.04
CA HIS A 98 10.32 -2.24 0.97
C HIS A 98 10.68 -1.76 2.38
N PRO A 99 11.96 -1.79 2.77
CA PRO A 99 12.41 -1.01 3.92
C PRO A 99 12.07 0.47 3.66
N PHE A 100 11.58 1.15 4.68
CA PHE A 100 11.09 2.52 4.57
C PHE A 100 11.65 3.34 5.72
N TYR A 101 12.41 4.39 5.37
CA TYR A 101 12.92 5.36 6.32
C TYR A 101 11.97 6.57 6.37
N PRO A 102 11.30 6.79 7.51
CA PRO A 102 10.28 7.83 7.61
C PRO A 102 10.80 9.24 7.87
N GLY A 103 12.06 9.36 8.28
CA GLY A 103 12.69 10.62 8.70
C GLY A 103 12.65 10.86 10.21
N LEU A 104 13.33 11.91 10.69
CA LEU A 104 13.22 12.40 12.06
C LEU A 104 12.48 13.74 12.16
N PRO A 105 11.64 13.97 13.18
CA PRO A 105 11.30 13.02 14.23
C PRO A 105 10.42 11.91 13.66
N SER A 106 10.64 10.65 14.08
CA SER A 106 9.89 9.47 13.62
C SER A 106 8.48 9.45 14.22
N THR A 107 7.64 10.38 13.75
CA THR A 107 6.29 10.66 14.27
C THR A 107 5.31 10.88 13.14
N THR A 108 4.06 10.45 13.34
CA THR A 108 2.96 10.68 12.41
C THR A 108 2.86 12.12 11.87
N PRO A 109 2.90 13.20 12.68
CA PRO A 109 2.81 14.56 12.15
C PRO A 109 3.99 14.94 11.23
N ALA A 110 5.21 14.48 11.50
CA ALA A 110 6.34 14.78 10.62
C ALA A 110 6.21 14.02 9.29
N VAL A 111 5.85 12.74 9.35
CA VAL A 111 5.69 11.88 8.17
C VAL A 111 4.52 12.34 7.30
N GLN A 112 3.38 12.69 7.90
CA GLN A 112 2.23 13.23 7.17
C GLN A 112 2.52 14.61 6.59
N GLY A 113 3.33 15.44 7.26
CA GLY A 113 3.82 16.71 6.70
C GLY A 113 4.60 16.50 5.41
N GLU A 114 5.56 15.55 5.41
CA GLU A 114 6.35 15.23 4.22
C GLU A 114 5.51 14.53 3.16
N LEU A 115 4.67 13.57 3.53
CA LEU A 115 3.86 12.80 2.58
C LEU A 115 2.79 13.65 1.91
N PHE A 116 2.00 14.40 2.70
CA PHE A 116 0.85 15.15 2.19
C PHE A 116 1.23 16.50 1.61
N TYR A 117 2.25 17.17 2.13
CA TYR A 117 2.60 18.53 1.71
C TYR A 117 4.02 18.64 1.13
N GLY A 118 4.85 17.61 1.25
CA GLY A 118 6.24 17.65 0.76
C GLY A 118 7.19 18.41 1.68
N VAL A 119 6.76 18.71 2.92
CA VAL A 119 7.55 19.48 3.89
C VAL A 119 8.19 18.51 4.88
N LYS A 120 9.51 18.35 4.79
CA LYS A 120 10.29 17.56 5.73
C LYS A 120 10.29 18.19 7.11
N GLN A 121 10.32 17.34 8.15
CA GLN A 121 10.43 17.77 9.54
C GLN A 121 9.43 18.88 9.90
N ALA A 122 8.18 18.74 9.45
CA ALA A 122 7.13 19.75 9.62
C ALA A 122 6.93 20.21 11.07
N VAL A 123 7.31 19.36 12.02
CA VAL A 123 7.36 19.64 13.46
C VAL A 123 8.64 19.04 14.05
N PRO A 124 9.22 19.64 15.11
CA PRO A 124 10.46 19.13 15.72
C PRO A 124 10.22 17.96 16.67
N SER A 125 8.98 17.78 17.14
CA SER A 125 8.55 16.67 17.99
C SER A 125 7.02 16.67 18.03
N PHE A 126 6.42 15.66 18.67
CA PHE A 126 4.97 15.60 18.85
C PHE A 126 4.45 16.66 19.86
N PHE A 127 5.33 17.15 20.74
CA PHE A 127 5.06 18.16 21.76
C PHE A 127 6.21 19.18 21.81
N PHE A 128 5.95 20.44 21.44
CA PHE A 128 6.97 21.48 21.30
C PHE A 128 6.44 22.88 21.62
N PHE A 129 7.33 23.84 21.84
CA PHE A 129 6.96 25.25 21.99
C PHE A 129 7.05 25.96 20.64
N ASP A 130 5.93 26.50 20.18
CA ASP A 130 5.86 27.25 18.93
C ASP A 130 6.30 28.71 19.17
N ARG A 131 7.43 29.10 18.59
CA ARG A 131 8.01 30.43 18.82
C ARG A 131 7.20 31.56 18.19
N GLU A 132 6.46 31.29 17.13
CA GLU A 132 5.63 32.30 16.47
C GLU A 132 4.41 32.67 17.35
N SER A 133 3.69 31.67 17.85
CA SER A 133 2.51 31.89 18.69
C SER A 133 2.80 32.02 20.18
N GLN A 134 4.03 31.74 20.62
CA GLN A 134 4.44 31.71 22.03
C GLN A 134 3.59 30.75 22.88
N LYS A 135 3.18 29.62 22.29
CA LYS A 135 2.34 28.60 22.94
C LYS A 135 2.96 27.22 22.78
N VAL A 136 2.65 26.34 23.73
CA VAL A 136 3.03 24.93 23.60
C VAL A 136 2.04 24.22 22.69
N PHE A 137 2.54 23.58 21.64
CA PHE A 137 1.78 22.84 20.64
C PHE A 137 1.86 21.34 20.93
N ARG A 138 0.70 20.68 20.82
CA ARG A 138 0.54 19.23 20.90
C ARG A 138 -0.15 18.74 19.65
N MET A 139 0.40 17.73 19.00
CA MET A 139 -0.09 17.29 17.69
C MET A 139 -1.37 16.42 17.72
N PHE A 140 -2.07 16.40 18.86
CA PHE A 140 -3.45 15.93 18.99
C PHE A 140 -4.44 17.05 19.34
N ASP A 141 -3.95 18.24 19.72
CA ASP A 141 -4.80 19.40 20.01
C ASP A 141 -5.25 20.02 18.69
N GLY A 142 -6.56 20.07 18.44
CA GLY A 142 -7.10 20.52 17.15
C GLY A 142 -6.70 21.96 16.76
N GLU A 143 -6.46 22.86 17.72
CA GLU A 143 -5.96 24.22 17.44
C GLU A 143 -4.52 24.19 16.90
N SER A 144 -3.62 23.47 17.58
CA SER A 144 -2.21 23.29 17.19
C SER A 144 -2.12 22.66 15.80
N VAL A 145 -2.88 21.58 15.57
CA VAL A 145 -2.92 20.86 14.30
C VAL A 145 -3.38 21.77 13.16
N ARG A 146 -4.46 22.53 13.34
CA ARG A 146 -4.95 23.49 12.32
C ARG A 146 -3.97 24.64 12.06
N ALA A 147 -3.20 25.05 13.07
CA ALA A 147 -2.17 26.08 12.89
C ALA A 147 -1.03 25.57 12.00
N ILE A 148 -0.49 24.38 12.30
CA ILE A 148 0.57 23.76 11.49
C ILE A 148 0.07 23.44 10.08
N GLU A 149 -1.12 22.86 9.95
CA GLU A 149 -1.69 22.51 8.65
C GLU A 149 -1.85 23.73 7.73
N ARG A 150 -2.24 24.89 8.25
CA ARG A 150 -2.29 26.14 7.46
C ARG A 150 -0.92 26.55 6.93
N ARG A 151 0.14 26.40 7.74
CA ARG A 151 1.52 26.69 7.32
C ARG A 151 1.97 25.71 6.22
N LEU A 152 1.62 24.43 6.36
CA LEU A 152 1.93 23.38 5.37
C LEU A 152 1.20 23.60 4.05
N ALA A 153 -0.09 23.92 4.08
CA ALA A 153 -0.88 24.22 2.89
C ALA A 153 -0.35 25.44 2.10
N GLY A 154 0.37 26.35 2.77
CA GLY A 154 1.04 27.47 2.11
C GLY A 154 2.20 27.07 1.18
N HIS A 155 2.76 25.86 1.33
CA HIS A 155 3.90 25.38 0.53
C HIS A 155 3.46 24.71 -0.79
N GLY A 156 2.18 24.34 -0.91
CA GLY A 156 1.66 23.72 -2.11
C GLY A 156 0.39 22.90 -1.87
N LYS A 157 -0.17 22.37 -2.96
CA LYS A 157 -1.36 21.52 -2.92
C LYS A 157 -1.07 20.22 -2.16
N GLY A 158 -2.02 19.87 -1.29
CA GLY A 158 -1.98 18.61 -0.54
C GLY A 158 -2.17 17.40 -1.44
N LEU A 159 -1.55 16.27 -1.08
CA LEU A 159 -1.64 15.01 -1.83
C LEU A 159 -3.09 14.50 -1.95
N LEU A 160 -3.93 14.81 -0.97
CA LEU A 160 -5.28 14.27 -0.85
C LEU A 160 -6.32 15.16 -1.53
N GLU A 161 -5.92 16.14 -2.34
CA GLU A 161 -6.83 17.06 -3.04
C GLU A 161 -7.92 16.29 -3.83
N GLY A 162 -9.18 16.66 -3.59
CA GLY A 162 -10.35 16.00 -4.19
C GLY A 162 -10.68 14.61 -3.63
N GLY A 163 -9.86 14.09 -2.70
CA GLY A 163 -9.98 12.80 -2.04
C GLY A 163 -10.54 12.87 -0.62
N SER A 164 -10.26 11.82 0.17
CA SER A 164 -10.64 11.73 1.58
C SER A 164 -9.49 11.33 2.52
N SER A 165 -9.61 11.77 3.77
CA SER A 165 -8.63 11.60 4.85
C SER A 165 -9.33 11.05 6.08
N TYR A 166 -8.87 9.90 6.60
CA TYR A 166 -9.46 9.23 7.76
C TYR A 166 -8.45 9.04 8.88
N SER A 167 -8.80 9.52 10.08
CA SER A 167 -8.03 9.33 11.32
C SER A 167 -6.59 9.82 11.29
N ASN A 168 -6.31 10.80 10.42
CA ASN A 168 -4.99 11.42 10.29
C ASN A 168 -4.80 12.59 11.26
N ILE A 169 -3.55 13.04 11.41
CA ILE A 169 -3.29 14.33 12.07
C ILE A 169 -3.75 15.45 11.15
N TYR A 170 -3.25 15.45 9.91
CA TYR A 170 -3.61 16.45 8.89
C TYR A 170 -4.68 15.94 7.92
N ASN A 171 -5.49 16.84 7.38
CA ASN A 171 -6.44 16.54 6.32
C ASN A 171 -5.77 16.30 4.95
N GLY A 172 -4.55 16.80 4.74
CA GLY A 172 -3.77 16.59 3.52
C GLY A 172 -4.34 17.24 2.26
N GLY A 173 -5.16 18.28 2.38
CA GLY A 173 -5.92 18.91 1.30
C GLY A 173 -7.20 18.16 0.91
N ALA A 174 -7.62 17.15 1.68
CA ALA A 174 -8.78 16.34 1.37
C ALA A 174 -10.08 17.16 1.30
N ARG A 175 -10.94 16.78 0.35
CA ARG A 175 -12.30 17.32 0.28
C ARG A 175 -13.11 16.87 1.49
N GLU A 176 -12.86 15.65 1.96
CA GLU A 176 -13.56 15.06 3.10
C GLU A 176 -12.57 14.55 4.14
N ALA A 177 -12.57 15.17 5.31
CA ALA A 177 -11.74 14.80 6.44
C ALA A 177 -12.60 14.25 7.57
N HIS A 178 -12.34 13.00 7.96
CA HIS A 178 -13.14 12.26 8.94
C HIS A 178 -12.25 11.82 10.10
N PHE A 179 -12.68 12.09 11.33
CA PHE A 179 -11.95 11.73 12.55
C PHE A 179 -10.48 12.22 12.62
N CYS A 180 -10.12 13.29 11.90
CA CYS A 180 -8.76 13.83 11.96
C CYS A 180 -8.60 14.69 13.22
N ALA A 181 -7.38 14.82 13.75
CA ALA A 181 -7.13 15.60 14.97
C ALA A 181 -7.57 17.07 14.83
N GLY A 182 -7.40 17.66 13.64
CA GLY A 182 -7.87 19.02 13.32
C GLY A 182 -9.36 19.15 13.03
N SER A 183 -10.08 18.04 12.78
CA SER A 183 -11.47 18.00 12.34
C SER A 183 -12.17 16.71 12.78
N LEU A 184 -12.98 16.78 13.85
CA LEU A 184 -13.81 15.69 14.35
C LEU A 184 -15.01 15.45 13.41
N GLY A 185 -14.75 14.81 12.27
CA GLY A 185 -15.72 14.67 11.18
C GLY A 185 -16.76 13.58 11.43
N TRP A 186 -18.03 14.01 11.55
CA TRP A 186 -19.23 13.58 10.78
C TRP A 186 -20.37 14.62 10.92
N ASP A 187 -20.16 15.69 11.67
CA ASP A 187 -21.16 16.71 11.99
C ASP A 187 -21.80 17.35 10.75
N GLN A 188 -21.10 17.37 9.61
CA GLN A 188 -21.68 17.79 8.33
C GLN A 188 -22.61 16.73 7.69
N ILE A 189 -22.32 15.43 7.89
CA ILE A 189 -23.10 14.33 7.30
C ILE A 189 -24.38 14.07 8.10
N TRP A 190 -24.32 14.07 9.44
CA TRP A 190 -25.51 13.77 10.26
C TRP A 190 -26.53 14.90 10.33
N LYS A 191 -26.11 16.15 10.09
CA LYS A 191 -27.04 17.31 10.09
C LYS A 191 -28.06 17.23 8.96
N ASP A 192 -27.74 16.53 7.87
CA ASP A 192 -28.57 16.47 6.65
C ASP A 192 -29.12 15.07 6.33
N VAL A 193 -28.73 14.03 7.09
CA VAL A 193 -29.23 12.65 6.86
C VAL A 193 -30.60 12.46 7.49
N ASN A 194 -31.62 12.29 6.65
CA ASN A 194 -32.97 11.93 7.07
C ASN A 194 -32.97 10.66 7.94
N PRO A 195 -33.63 10.64 9.12
CA PRO A 195 -33.71 9.46 10.00
C PRO A 195 -34.19 8.17 9.30
N PHE A 196 -35.07 8.29 8.32
CA PHE A 196 -35.51 7.16 7.50
C PHE A 196 -34.37 6.58 6.66
N ASN A 197 -33.55 7.44 6.03
CA ASN A 197 -32.38 7.01 5.27
C ASN A 197 -31.35 6.33 6.18
N PHE A 198 -31.22 6.80 7.42
CA PHE A 198 -30.35 6.16 8.41
C PHE A 198 -30.85 4.75 8.80
N ILE A 199 -32.14 4.58 9.10
CA ILE A 199 -32.73 3.26 9.37
C ILE A 199 -32.53 2.33 8.16
N LEU A 200 -32.74 2.85 6.96
CA LEU A 200 -32.59 2.07 5.74
C LEU A 200 -31.12 1.68 5.48
N LEU A 201 -30.16 2.54 5.85
CA LEU A 201 -28.74 2.21 5.85
C LEU A 201 -28.41 1.12 6.89
N LEU A 202 -28.96 1.19 8.10
CA LEU A 202 -28.83 0.15 9.12
C LEU A 202 -29.39 -1.20 8.63
N LEU A 203 -30.54 -1.19 7.97
CA LEU A 203 -31.18 -2.40 7.43
C LEU A 203 -30.38 -3.01 6.27
N THR A 204 -29.95 -2.17 5.32
CA THR A 204 -29.17 -2.65 4.15
C THR A 204 -27.78 -3.17 4.52
N HIS A 205 -27.20 -2.64 5.60
CA HIS A 205 -25.89 -3.06 6.12
C HIS A 205 -25.99 -3.80 7.46
N PHE A 206 -27.14 -4.42 7.76
CA PHE A 206 -27.40 -5.06 9.05
C PHE A 206 -26.28 -6.03 9.47
N ALA A 207 -25.76 -6.84 8.54
CA ALA A 207 -24.65 -7.75 8.82
C ALA A 207 -23.36 -7.03 9.25
N ALA A 208 -23.08 -5.84 8.71
CA ALA A 208 -21.92 -5.04 9.10
C ALA A 208 -22.10 -4.49 10.52
N PHE A 209 -23.27 -3.95 10.84
CA PHE A 209 -23.59 -3.43 12.17
C PHE A 209 -23.65 -4.53 13.23
N ALA A 210 -24.30 -5.66 12.94
CA ALA A 210 -24.34 -6.81 13.84
C ALA A 210 -22.94 -7.34 14.17
N ARG A 211 -22.06 -7.43 13.15
CA ARG A 211 -20.65 -7.78 13.35
C ARG A 211 -19.92 -6.76 14.21
N MET A 212 -20.11 -5.47 13.95
CA MET A 212 -19.50 -4.40 14.75
C MET A 212 -19.93 -4.50 16.22
N THR A 213 -21.22 -4.65 16.49
CA THR A 213 -21.75 -4.87 17.85
C THR A 213 -21.14 -6.09 18.52
N PHE A 214 -21.09 -7.23 17.82
CA PHE A 214 -20.46 -8.45 18.35
C PHE A 214 -18.98 -8.24 18.68
N LEU A 215 -18.22 -7.60 17.78
CA LEU A 215 -16.80 -7.31 18.00
C LEU A 215 -16.59 -6.35 19.18
N CYS A 216 -17.44 -5.33 19.33
CA CYS A 216 -17.36 -4.42 20.48
C CYS A 216 -17.62 -5.17 21.80
N LEU A 217 -18.65 -6.03 21.84
CA LEU A 217 -18.93 -6.85 23.03
C LEU A 217 -17.76 -7.79 23.35
N TRP A 218 -17.23 -8.46 22.33
CA TRP A 218 -16.11 -9.39 22.50
C TRP A 218 -14.84 -8.67 22.98
N GLU A 219 -14.49 -7.53 22.39
CA GLU A 219 -13.33 -6.75 22.80
C GLU A 219 -13.53 -6.15 24.20
N THR A 220 -14.75 -5.81 24.58
CA THR A 220 -15.08 -5.38 25.95
C THR A 220 -14.78 -6.49 26.95
N VAL A 221 -15.14 -7.74 26.66
CA VAL A 221 -14.82 -8.90 27.52
C VAL A 221 -13.30 -9.06 27.65
N LEU A 222 -12.56 -9.04 26.54
CA LEU A 222 -11.10 -9.15 26.56
C LEU A 222 -10.44 -8.00 27.34
N ALA A 223 -10.90 -6.77 27.12
CA ALA A 223 -10.39 -5.60 27.80
C ALA A 223 -10.68 -5.64 29.31
N LEU A 224 -11.86 -6.12 29.73
CA LEU A 224 -12.19 -6.34 31.15
C LEU A 224 -11.31 -7.43 31.78
N MET A 225 -10.97 -8.49 31.03
CA MET A 225 -10.01 -9.51 31.52
C MET A 225 -8.61 -8.90 31.72
N ASP A 226 -8.15 -8.10 30.76
CA ASP A 226 -6.85 -7.40 30.86
C ASP A 226 -6.84 -6.36 31.99
N PHE A 227 -7.96 -5.69 32.24
CA PHE A 227 -8.17 -4.79 33.37
C PHE A 227 -7.99 -5.51 34.71
N VAL A 228 -8.66 -6.66 34.89
CA VAL A 228 -8.52 -7.49 36.10
C VAL A 228 -7.06 -7.93 36.29
N TYR A 229 -6.40 -8.33 35.20
CA TYR A 229 -4.99 -8.70 35.27
C TYR A 229 -4.06 -7.51 35.61
N GLY A 230 -4.35 -6.31 35.10
CA GLY A 230 -3.65 -5.08 35.44
C GLY A 230 -3.79 -4.71 36.92
N LEU A 231 -5.00 -4.87 37.48
CA LEU A 231 -5.23 -4.67 38.92
C LEU A 231 -4.40 -5.62 39.78
N LEU A 232 -4.27 -6.89 39.37
CA LEU A 232 -3.42 -7.88 40.06
C LEU A 232 -1.93 -7.48 40.05
N LYS A 233 -1.50 -6.70 39.07
CA LYS A 233 -0.14 -6.12 38.98
C LYS A 233 0.03 -4.79 39.70
N LYS A 234 -1.00 -4.32 40.44
CA LYS A 234 -1.04 -3.03 41.14
C LYS A 234 -0.92 -1.81 40.21
N GLU A 235 -1.40 -1.94 38.97
CA GLU A 235 -1.56 -0.79 38.08
C GLU A 235 -2.76 0.09 38.51
N ASP A 236 -2.79 1.37 38.12
CA ASP A 236 -3.85 2.31 38.52
C ASP A 236 -5.21 1.91 37.92
N ALA A 237 -6.20 1.68 38.79
CA ALA A 237 -7.53 1.21 38.42
C ALA A 237 -8.32 2.20 37.54
N VAL A 238 -8.14 3.52 37.73
CA VAL A 238 -8.83 4.52 36.93
C VAL A 238 -8.26 4.55 35.51
N VAL A 239 -6.93 4.44 35.40
CA VAL A 239 -6.22 4.39 34.12
C VAL A 239 -6.60 3.13 33.34
N GLU A 240 -6.57 1.96 34.01
CA GLU A 240 -6.93 0.70 33.36
C GLU A 240 -8.40 0.68 32.91
N PHE A 241 -9.33 1.25 33.69
CA PHE A 241 -10.75 1.32 33.30
C PHE A 241 -10.97 2.24 32.08
N LYS A 242 -10.33 3.42 32.07
CA LYS A 242 -10.35 4.34 30.92
C LYS A 242 -9.82 3.66 29.66
N PHE A 243 -8.77 2.85 29.79
CA PHE A 243 -8.16 2.12 28.68
C PHE A 243 -9.09 1.07 28.06
N VAL A 244 -9.94 0.41 28.87
CA VAL A 244 -10.97 -0.52 28.35
C VAL A 244 -11.85 0.17 27.31
N PHE A 245 -12.35 1.36 27.64
CA PHE A 245 -13.21 2.10 26.72
C PHE A 245 -12.45 2.59 25.49
N LEU A 246 -11.25 3.15 25.68
CA LEU A 246 -10.39 3.61 24.57
C LEU A 246 -10.11 2.48 23.59
N ARG A 247 -9.80 1.29 24.10
CA ARG A 247 -9.51 0.11 23.31
C ARG A 247 -10.72 -0.33 22.48
N VAL A 248 -11.91 -0.38 23.06
CA VAL A 248 -13.13 -0.73 22.29
C VAL A 248 -13.43 0.33 21.24
N LEU A 249 -13.29 1.61 21.60
CA LEU A 249 -13.54 2.74 20.72
C LEU A 249 -12.58 2.77 19.53
N LEU A 250 -11.27 2.84 19.79
CA LEU A 250 -10.25 2.97 18.75
C LEU A 250 -10.04 1.65 18.00
N CYS A 251 -9.84 0.55 18.73
CA CYS A 251 -9.50 -0.72 18.10
C CYS A 251 -10.70 -1.36 17.41
N ILE A 252 -11.97 -1.06 17.75
CA ILE A 252 -13.11 -1.69 17.06
C ILE A 252 -13.97 -0.66 16.35
N LEU A 253 -14.59 0.26 17.09
CA LEU A 253 -15.62 1.13 16.54
C LEU A 253 -15.04 2.05 15.45
N LEU A 254 -13.98 2.79 15.75
CA LEU A 254 -13.35 3.72 14.82
C LEU A 254 -12.82 2.98 13.59
N ARG A 255 -12.07 1.89 13.77
CA ARG A 255 -11.57 1.08 12.64
C ARG A 255 -12.71 0.60 11.73
N GLU A 256 -13.82 0.15 12.29
CA GLU A 256 -14.97 -0.29 11.49
C GLU A 256 -15.62 0.86 10.73
N LEU A 257 -15.78 2.02 11.36
CA LEU A 257 -16.31 3.22 10.70
C LEU A 257 -15.39 3.69 9.56
N ILE A 258 -14.07 3.69 9.76
CA ILE A 258 -13.08 4.00 8.72
C ILE A 258 -13.23 3.05 7.53
N VAL A 259 -13.36 1.74 7.76
CA VAL A 259 -13.51 0.77 6.67
C VAL A 259 -14.82 0.99 5.90
N LEU A 260 -15.93 1.25 6.59
CA LEU A 260 -17.21 1.51 5.92
C LEU A 260 -17.15 2.81 5.09
N GLY A 261 -16.54 3.87 5.65
CA GLY A 261 -16.29 5.13 4.95
C GLY A 261 -15.43 4.94 3.70
N ALA A 262 -14.28 4.26 3.84
CA ALA A 262 -13.39 3.98 2.71
C ALA A 262 -14.08 3.18 1.59
N ILE A 263 -14.87 2.15 1.93
CA ILE A 263 -15.62 1.38 0.93
C ILE A 263 -16.66 2.26 0.21
N MET A 264 -17.31 3.17 0.93
CA MET A 264 -18.24 4.13 0.35
C MET A 264 -17.53 5.10 -0.60
N ASP A 265 -16.36 5.62 -0.23
CA ASP A 265 -15.56 6.53 -1.07
C ASP A 265 -14.99 5.85 -2.32
N ILE A 266 -14.58 4.57 -2.20
CA ILE A 266 -14.21 3.73 -3.35
C ILE A 266 -15.41 3.56 -4.30
N ALA A 267 -16.62 3.39 -3.77
CA ALA A 267 -17.84 3.28 -4.57
C ALA A 267 -18.26 4.62 -5.21
N ARG A 268 -17.89 5.75 -4.59
CA ARG A 268 -18.07 7.11 -5.15
C ARG A 268 -17.04 7.45 -6.21
N GLY A 269 -15.87 6.80 -6.18
CA GLY A 269 -14.79 7.01 -7.13
C GLY A 269 -13.92 8.23 -6.79
N LEU A 270 -13.62 8.46 -5.50
CA LEU A 270 -12.68 9.53 -5.12
C LEU A 270 -11.25 9.22 -5.61
N PRO A 271 -10.48 10.20 -6.11
CA PRO A 271 -9.15 9.95 -6.70
C PRO A 271 -8.16 9.33 -5.71
N VAL A 272 -8.17 9.78 -4.47
CA VAL A 272 -7.22 9.36 -3.44
C VAL A 272 -7.93 9.25 -2.09
N ILE A 273 -7.61 8.20 -1.33
CA ILE A 273 -8.19 7.92 -0.02
C ILE A 273 -7.03 7.54 0.90
N HIS A 274 -6.87 8.27 2.00
CA HIS A 274 -5.87 7.95 3.02
C HIS A 274 -6.53 7.50 4.32
N LEU A 275 -6.07 6.37 4.87
CA LEU A 275 -6.58 5.78 6.10
C LEU A 275 -5.42 5.59 7.07
N ASN A 276 -5.49 6.17 8.27
CA ASN A 276 -4.61 5.80 9.37
C ASN A 276 -5.30 4.79 10.30
N PHE A 277 -4.74 3.57 10.37
CA PHE A 277 -5.20 2.57 11.32
C PHE A 277 -4.40 2.63 12.60
N LEU A 278 -5.07 3.25 13.57
CA LEU A 278 -4.80 3.16 14.99
C LEU A 278 -5.02 1.74 15.54
N GLY A 279 -4.64 1.54 16.80
CA GLY A 279 -4.89 0.36 17.62
C GLY A 279 -3.65 -0.46 17.92
N TYR A 280 -2.65 -0.49 17.04
CA TYR A 280 -1.35 -1.11 17.35
C TYR A 280 -0.51 -0.17 18.21
N ASP A 281 -0.33 1.07 17.75
CA ASP A 281 0.49 2.11 18.39
C ASP A 281 0.09 2.38 19.85
N GLU A 282 -1.20 2.56 20.16
CA GLU A 282 -1.63 2.83 21.54
C GLU A 282 -1.40 1.63 22.47
N GLN A 283 -1.53 0.41 21.94
CA GLN A 283 -1.24 -0.82 22.70
C GLN A 283 0.26 -1.01 22.88
N ALA A 284 1.05 -0.64 21.88
CA ALA A 284 2.50 -0.71 21.92
C ALA A 284 3.07 0.31 22.91
N HIS A 285 2.54 1.53 22.96
CA HIS A 285 2.86 2.50 24.02
C HIS A 285 2.55 1.97 25.42
N ARG A 286 1.37 1.36 25.62
CA ARG A 286 0.95 0.88 26.95
C ARG A 286 1.64 -0.40 27.39
N ARG A 287 1.80 -1.39 26.49
CA ARG A 287 2.20 -2.77 26.84
C ARG A 287 3.50 -3.22 26.16
N GLY A 288 4.10 -2.39 25.32
CA GLY A 288 5.31 -2.67 24.54
C GLY A 288 4.99 -3.20 23.13
N PRO A 289 5.86 -2.95 22.14
CA PRO A 289 5.62 -3.24 20.73
C PRO A 289 5.45 -4.74 20.43
N GLY A 290 6.22 -5.61 21.10
CA GLY A 290 6.15 -7.06 20.92
C GLY A 290 5.05 -7.76 21.75
N SER A 291 4.17 -7.01 22.42
CA SER A 291 3.17 -7.57 23.34
C SER A 291 2.06 -8.33 22.61
N LYS A 292 1.50 -9.35 23.28
CA LYS A 292 0.37 -10.11 22.71
C LYS A 292 -0.85 -9.22 22.41
N THR A 293 -1.07 -8.18 23.22
CA THR A 293 -2.19 -7.25 23.04
C THR A 293 -1.97 -6.33 21.83
N ALA A 294 -0.76 -5.81 21.62
CA ALA A 294 -0.42 -5.07 20.40
C ALA A 294 -0.60 -5.94 19.15
N HIS A 295 -0.08 -7.16 19.17
CA HIS A 295 -0.22 -8.11 18.05
C HIS A 295 -1.67 -8.59 17.82
N TRP A 296 -2.52 -8.60 18.86
CA TRP A 296 -3.95 -8.89 18.70
C TRP A 296 -4.64 -7.86 17.80
N ALA A 297 -4.28 -6.58 17.93
CA ALA A 297 -4.85 -5.51 17.12
C ALA A 297 -4.55 -5.70 15.61
N LEU A 298 -3.36 -6.22 15.27
CA LEU A 298 -2.93 -6.49 13.89
C LEU A 298 -3.87 -7.44 13.14
N LYS A 299 -4.48 -8.43 13.82
CA LYS A 299 -5.45 -9.34 13.21
C LYS A 299 -6.71 -8.61 12.74
N GLY A 300 -7.13 -7.59 13.48
CA GLY A 300 -8.26 -6.73 13.13
C GLY A 300 -7.92 -5.82 11.95
N ILE A 301 -6.70 -5.26 11.96
CA ILE A 301 -6.16 -4.41 10.88
C ILE A 301 -6.01 -5.21 9.57
N ASP A 302 -5.44 -6.41 9.61
CA ASP A 302 -5.28 -7.29 8.43
C ASP A 302 -6.64 -7.61 7.75
N LYS A 303 -7.67 -7.89 8.55
CA LYS A 303 -9.05 -8.09 8.06
C LYS A 303 -9.66 -6.82 7.48
N ALA A 304 -9.41 -5.66 8.09
CA ALA A 304 -9.88 -4.36 7.61
C ALA A 304 -9.26 -4.05 6.23
N ILE A 305 -7.94 -4.20 6.11
CA ILE A 305 -7.20 -4.04 4.85
C ILE A 305 -7.74 -4.99 3.78
N SER A 306 -8.03 -6.24 4.13
CA SER A 306 -8.60 -7.20 3.17
C SER A 306 -9.92 -6.73 2.57
N ARG A 307 -10.83 -6.20 3.39
CA ARG A 307 -12.13 -5.68 2.91
C ARG A 307 -11.95 -4.49 1.99
N ILE A 308 -11.05 -3.57 2.33
CA ILE A 308 -10.73 -2.39 1.52
C ILE A 308 -10.12 -2.82 0.18
N TYR A 309 -9.16 -3.75 0.20
CA TYR A 309 -8.53 -4.29 -1.01
C TYR A 309 -9.57 -4.87 -1.98
N PHE A 310 -10.47 -5.72 -1.48
CA PHE A 310 -11.50 -6.29 -2.34
C PHE A 310 -12.53 -5.27 -2.81
N ALA A 311 -12.84 -4.23 -2.03
CA ALA A 311 -13.68 -3.13 -2.50
C ALA A 311 -13.00 -2.35 -3.63
N ALA A 312 -11.72 -2.01 -3.46
CA ALA A 312 -10.88 -1.34 -4.45
C ALA A 312 -10.77 -2.14 -5.76
N LEU A 313 -10.52 -3.45 -5.65
CA LEU A 313 -10.41 -4.36 -6.80
C LEU A 313 -11.71 -4.45 -7.62
N HIS A 314 -12.87 -4.44 -6.96
CA HIS A 314 -14.18 -4.58 -7.63
C HIS A 314 -14.86 -3.24 -7.91
N SER A 315 -14.17 -2.11 -7.67
CA SER A 315 -14.70 -0.78 -7.92
C SER A 315 -15.19 -0.65 -9.36
N THR A 316 -16.31 0.03 -9.52
CA THR A 316 -16.98 0.28 -10.81
C THR A 316 -16.57 1.63 -11.39
N ARG A 317 -15.89 2.44 -10.59
CA ARG A 317 -15.55 3.84 -10.87
C ARG A 317 -14.08 3.94 -11.23
N ARG A 318 -13.20 3.81 -10.23
CA ARG A 318 -11.74 3.98 -10.43
C ARG A 318 -11.00 2.67 -10.34
N HIS A 319 -9.83 2.69 -10.95
CA HIS A 319 -8.84 1.64 -10.86
C HIS A 319 -7.89 1.93 -9.70
N TYR A 320 -8.28 1.50 -8.51
CA TYR A 320 -7.48 1.72 -7.31
C TYR A 320 -6.25 0.81 -7.25
N ASP A 321 -5.09 1.41 -6.97
CA ASP A 321 -4.00 0.71 -6.31
C ASP A 321 -4.15 0.87 -4.79
N VAL A 322 -3.77 -0.15 -4.04
CA VAL A 322 -3.84 -0.16 -2.57
C VAL A 322 -2.43 -0.29 -2.04
N TRP A 323 -1.95 0.74 -1.35
CA TRP A 323 -0.63 0.81 -0.74
C TRP A 323 -0.78 0.65 0.77
N ILE A 324 0.04 -0.22 1.37
CA ILE A 324 0.04 -0.43 2.81
C ILE A 324 1.43 -0.03 3.30
N TYR A 325 1.53 0.84 4.28
CA TYR A 325 2.81 1.24 4.85
C TYR A 325 2.67 1.53 6.33
N SER A 326 3.80 1.64 7.02
CA SER A 326 3.86 2.19 8.36
C SER A 326 4.63 3.51 8.32
N ASP A 327 4.16 4.50 9.06
CA ASP A 327 4.78 5.81 9.16
C ASP A 327 5.98 5.84 10.09
N HIS A 328 6.02 4.99 11.11
CA HIS A 328 7.21 4.76 11.94
C HIS A 328 7.08 3.43 12.67
N GLY A 329 8.15 2.97 13.30
CA GLY A 329 8.06 1.86 14.23
C GLY A 329 7.94 2.34 15.68
N GLN A 330 8.22 1.43 16.62
CA GLN A 330 8.37 1.75 18.04
C GLN A 330 9.54 0.96 18.64
N GLU A 331 10.27 1.62 19.52
CA GLU A 331 11.31 1.02 20.34
C GLU A 331 10.74 0.61 21.71
N ALA A 332 11.24 -0.49 22.28
CA ALA A 332 10.90 -0.85 23.65
C ALA A 332 11.58 0.13 24.63
N THR A 333 10.82 0.70 25.55
CA THR A 333 11.30 1.74 26.47
C THR A 333 11.00 1.45 27.93
N VAL A 334 11.76 2.09 28.81
CA VAL A 334 11.47 2.18 30.24
C VAL A 334 10.91 3.59 30.55
N PRO A 335 9.80 3.72 31.28
CA PRO A 335 9.33 5.02 31.75
C PRO A 335 10.36 5.75 32.62
N TYR A 336 10.78 6.95 32.22
CA TYR A 336 11.69 7.80 32.98
C TYR A 336 11.13 8.10 34.38
N VAL A 337 9.86 8.50 34.45
CA VAL A 337 9.15 8.78 35.73
C VAL A 337 9.13 7.56 36.64
N GLY A 338 8.88 6.38 36.08
CA GLY A 338 8.84 5.13 36.84
C GLY A 338 10.22 4.70 37.34
N HIS A 339 11.28 5.06 36.61
CA HIS A 339 12.65 4.67 36.95
C HIS A 339 13.32 5.63 37.93
N TYR A 340 13.15 6.95 37.75
CA TYR A 340 13.81 7.97 38.56
C TYR A 340 12.91 8.62 39.62
N GLY A 341 11.62 8.30 39.63
CA GLY A 341 10.66 8.78 40.64
C GLY A 341 10.24 10.26 40.48
N LYS A 342 10.68 10.94 39.41
CA LYS A 342 10.34 12.33 39.07
C LYS A 342 10.17 12.50 37.56
N SER A 343 9.45 13.53 37.13
CA SER A 343 9.30 13.84 35.71
C SER A 343 10.57 14.46 35.12
N VAL A 344 10.74 14.36 33.80
CA VAL A 344 11.86 15.02 33.12
C VAL A 344 11.79 16.54 33.29
N ASP A 345 10.58 17.12 33.31
CA ASP A 345 10.35 18.55 33.55
C ASP A 345 10.87 18.96 34.94
N GLN A 346 10.54 18.18 35.98
CA GLN A 346 11.06 18.39 37.34
C GLN A 346 12.58 18.26 37.39
N ALA A 347 13.15 17.26 36.73
CA ALA A 347 14.60 17.06 36.69
C ALA A 347 15.34 18.21 35.98
N VAL A 348 14.77 18.73 34.90
CA VAL A 348 15.30 19.89 34.17
C VAL A 348 15.19 21.17 35.01
N GLU A 349 14.05 21.39 35.67
CA GLU A 349 13.84 22.55 36.55
C GLU A 349 14.79 22.54 37.76
N GLU A 350 15.05 21.38 38.36
CA GLU A 350 16.02 21.21 39.46
C GLU A 350 17.43 21.59 39.00
N VAL A 351 17.91 21.01 37.88
CA VAL A 351 19.23 21.32 37.33
C VAL A 351 19.36 22.81 36.98
N PHE A 352 18.32 23.39 36.40
CA PHE A 352 18.30 24.81 36.03
C PHE A 352 18.42 25.70 37.27
N ARG A 353 17.68 25.37 38.35
CA ARG A 353 17.73 26.11 39.62
C ARG A 353 19.11 26.02 40.26
N ASP A 354 19.70 24.83 40.32
CA ASP A 354 20.99 24.59 40.99
C ASP A 354 22.15 25.34 40.32
N LEU A 355 22.09 25.49 38.99
CA LEU A 355 23.13 26.20 38.23
C LEU A 355 22.94 27.72 38.21
N PHE A 356 21.70 28.20 38.13
CA PHE A 356 21.43 29.59 37.74
C PHE A 356 20.71 30.42 38.79
N VAL A 357 20.14 29.80 39.82
CA VAL A 357 19.38 30.46 40.89
C VAL A 357 20.12 30.21 42.21
N LYS A 358 21.30 30.84 42.35
CA LYS A 358 22.00 30.92 43.64
C LYS A 358 21.66 32.26 44.31
N ASP A 359 21.13 32.15 45.53
CA ASP A 359 20.69 33.20 46.49
C ASP A 359 19.23 33.71 46.41
N GLY A 360 18.35 32.97 47.09
CA GLY A 360 17.04 33.43 47.59
C GLY A 360 16.54 32.44 48.65
N PRO A 361 15.92 32.88 49.76
CA PRO A 361 15.65 32.01 50.91
C PRO A 361 14.71 30.87 50.53
N SER A 362 14.98 29.71 51.12
CA SER A 362 14.17 28.49 51.09
C SER A 362 12.74 28.74 51.58
N SER A 363 11.88 29.34 50.75
CA SER A 363 10.44 29.40 50.99
C SER A 363 9.65 29.32 49.69
N MET A 364 9.65 28.14 49.09
CA MET A 364 8.44 27.54 48.50
C MET A 364 8.63 26.02 48.52
N ALA A 365 8.68 25.49 49.74
CA ALA A 365 8.37 24.10 49.96
C ALA A 365 6.90 23.89 49.58
N ALA A 366 6.69 23.02 48.59
CA ALA A 366 5.53 22.16 48.45
C ALA A 366 4.16 22.77 48.81
N ALA A 367 3.53 23.46 47.87
CA ALA A 367 2.07 23.38 47.78
C ALA A 367 1.72 22.06 47.07
N SER A 368 1.72 20.95 47.80
CA SER A 368 0.97 19.76 47.36
C SER A 368 -0.52 20.12 47.32
N PRO A 369 -1.23 19.95 46.20
CA PRO A 369 -2.68 19.91 46.26
C PRO A 369 -3.07 18.59 46.92
N LYS A 370 -3.52 18.69 48.18
CA LYS A 370 -4.21 17.58 48.85
C LYS A 370 -5.35 17.09 47.95
N LYS A 371 -5.35 15.78 47.66
CA LYS A 371 -6.54 15.07 47.17
C LYS A 371 -7.68 15.28 48.15
N THR A 372 -8.68 16.07 47.78
CA THR A 372 -10.02 16.03 48.39
C THR A 372 -10.99 15.40 47.40
N ARG A 373 -11.40 14.17 47.72
CA ARG A 373 -12.66 13.55 47.27
C ARG A 373 -13.80 14.31 47.95
N GLN A 374 -14.70 14.92 47.18
CA GLN A 374 -16.15 14.78 47.38
C GLN A 374 -16.96 15.40 46.24
N ASP A 375 -18.04 14.72 45.92
CA ASP A 375 -18.94 14.89 44.79
C ASP A 375 -19.75 16.20 44.80
N SER A 376 -20.15 16.68 43.63
CA SER A 376 -21.58 16.83 43.34
C SER A 376 -21.87 17.01 41.86
N VAL A 377 -22.87 16.25 41.45
CA VAL A 377 -23.46 16.17 40.12
C VAL A 377 -24.31 17.42 39.87
N GLN A 378 -24.07 18.12 38.75
CA GLN A 378 -25.14 18.80 38.04
C GLN A 378 -25.02 18.55 36.53
N LEU A 379 -26.02 17.84 36.01
CA LEU A 379 -26.24 17.58 34.59
C LEU A 379 -26.44 18.88 33.81
N GLN A 380 -25.75 19.02 32.69
CA GLN A 380 -26.36 19.55 31.47
C GLN A 380 -25.94 18.71 30.26
N ARG A 381 -26.94 18.30 29.48
CA ARG A 381 -26.87 17.26 28.45
C ARG A 381 -26.34 17.82 27.12
N ALA A 382 -25.73 16.89 26.36
CA ALA A 382 -25.44 16.92 24.92
C ALA A 382 -24.25 17.79 24.44
N ARG A 383 -23.01 17.33 24.69
CA ARG A 383 -21.78 17.66 23.91
C ARG A 383 -20.54 16.82 24.33
N TYR A 384 -20.70 15.52 24.66
CA TYR A 384 -19.76 14.80 25.54
C TYR A 384 -18.75 13.81 24.94
N LEU A 385 -18.66 13.61 23.61
CA LEU A 385 -17.68 12.66 23.05
C LEU A 385 -16.30 13.27 22.78
N GLY A 386 -16.21 14.56 22.45
CA GLY A 386 -14.93 15.22 22.12
C GLY A 386 -14.08 15.59 23.35
N LYS A 387 -14.72 16.15 24.39
CA LYS A 387 -14.02 16.60 25.61
C LYS A 387 -13.48 15.46 26.47
N TRP A 388 -14.12 14.29 26.42
CA TRP A 388 -13.75 13.16 27.27
C TRP A 388 -12.44 12.50 26.86
N VAL A 389 -12.10 12.51 25.55
CA VAL A 389 -10.79 12.08 25.04
C VAL A 389 -9.71 13.12 25.39
N GLU A 390 -10.01 14.42 25.29
CA GLU A 390 -9.12 15.51 25.73
C GLU A 390 -8.81 15.44 27.24
N GLU A 391 -9.80 15.12 28.10
CA GLU A 391 -9.63 14.93 29.55
C GLU A 391 -8.94 13.60 29.92
N MET A 392 -8.87 12.66 28.99
CA MET A 392 -8.17 11.39 29.22
C MET A 392 -6.66 11.52 29.01
N TRP A 393 -6.27 12.45 28.15
CA TRP A 393 -4.87 12.80 27.83
C TRP A 393 -4.44 14.10 28.50
N SER A 394 -5.30 14.69 29.35
CA SER A 394 -4.94 15.85 30.15
C SER A 394 -3.99 15.45 31.28
N MET A 395 -2.70 15.49 30.99
CA MET A 395 -1.74 16.05 31.95
C MET A 395 -2.09 17.54 32.15
N ASP A 396 -1.99 18.02 33.39
CA ASP A 396 -2.60 19.24 33.92
C ASP A 396 -2.69 20.45 32.96
N GLN A 397 -3.83 21.15 33.00
CA GLN A 397 -4.04 22.41 32.28
C GLN A 397 -3.03 23.51 32.65
N GLU A 398 -2.28 23.37 33.73
CA GLU A 398 -1.23 24.31 34.16
C GLU A 398 -0.03 24.41 33.18
N GLN A 399 0.17 23.45 32.28
CA GLN A 399 1.26 23.50 31.29
C GLN A 399 0.95 24.32 30.02
N ARG A 400 -0.26 24.90 29.89
CA ARG A 400 -0.65 25.67 28.68
C ARG A 400 -0.06 27.08 28.61
N SER A 401 0.41 27.64 29.72
CA SER A 401 0.98 28.99 29.76
C SER A 401 2.47 28.94 30.10
N ALA A 402 3.33 29.25 29.14
CA ALA A 402 4.75 29.53 29.39
C ALA A 402 4.96 30.91 30.05
N ALA A 403 3.90 31.70 30.22
CA ALA A 403 4.00 33.04 30.79
C ALA A 403 4.53 32.97 32.24
N GLY A 404 5.72 33.52 32.45
CA GLY A 404 6.38 33.59 33.74
C GLY A 404 7.35 32.45 34.08
N ARG A 405 7.55 31.45 33.20
CA ARG A 405 8.56 30.39 33.40
C ARG A 405 9.87 30.74 32.68
N GLU A 406 11.01 30.57 33.37
CA GLU A 406 12.35 30.80 32.77
C GLU A 406 12.83 29.62 31.92
N VAL A 407 12.37 28.41 32.24
CA VAL A 407 12.63 27.17 31.52
C VAL A 407 11.32 26.40 31.34
N VAL A 408 11.14 25.82 30.14
CA VAL A 408 10.00 24.95 29.82
C VAL A 408 10.51 23.69 29.15
N THR A 409 10.03 22.53 29.59
CA THR A 409 10.30 21.25 28.93
C THR A 409 9.06 20.81 28.16
N ALA A 410 9.21 20.56 26.85
CA ALA A 410 8.18 19.92 26.04
C ALA A 410 8.74 18.60 25.49
N ALA A 411 8.36 17.50 26.14
CA ALA A 411 8.86 16.17 25.82
C ALA A 411 7.74 15.13 25.79
N MET A 412 7.76 14.25 24.79
CA MET A 412 6.82 13.12 24.65
C MET A 412 7.54 11.97 23.94
N GLY A 413 7.26 10.73 24.32
CA GLY A 413 8.08 9.60 23.90
C GLY A 413 9.54 9.76 24.37
N PRO A 414 10.53 9.34 23.57
CA PRO A 414 11.95 9.46 23.86
C PRO A 414 12.55 10.77 23.32
N LEU A 415 11.76 11.77 22.90
CA LEU A 415 12.27 13.01 22.32
C LEU A 415 11.57 14.25 22.91
N GLY A 416 12.32 15.32 23.14
CA GLY A 416 11.77 16.58 23.60
C GLY A 416 12.68 17.77 23.38
N GLY A 417 12.17 18.96 23.69
CA GLY A 417 12.92 20.20 23.71
C GLY A 417 12.89 20.84 25.10
N VAL A 418 14.05 21.37 25.52
CA VAL A 418 14.19 22.26 26.67
C VAL A 418 14.34 23.69 26.14
N TYR A 419 13.39 24.55 26.49
CA TYR A 419 13.31 25.93 26.06
C TYR A 419 13.72 26.82 27.21
N VAL A 420 14.82 27.54 27.04
CA VAL A 420 15.32 28.50 28.02
C VAL A 420 15.04 29.91 27.50
N PHE A 421 14.29 30.71 28.25
CA PHE A 421 13.86 32.04 27.83
C PHE A 421 14.82 33.15 28.28
N ARG A 422 15.70 32.85 29.27
CA ARG A 422 16.83 33.72 29.58
C ARG A 422 17.97 33.53 28.57
N PRO A 423 18.72 34.59 28.22
CA PRO A 423 19.99 34.45 27.53
C PRO A 423 20.97 33.61 28.37
N LEU A 424 21.68 32.69 27.72
CA LEU A 424 22.77 31.92 28.31
C LEU A 424 24.05 32.16 27.51
N SER A 425 25.16 32.41 28.20
CA SER A 425 26.50 32.42 27.62
C SER A 425 26.89 31.03 27.09
N ALA A 426 27.91 30.96 26.23
CA ALA A 426 28.38 29.68 25.69
C ALA A 426 28.82 28.70 26.81
N GLY A 427 29.48 29.21 27.85
CA GLY A 427 29.90 28.39 29.00
C GLY A 427 28.72 27.86 29.81
N GLU A 428 27.70 28.71 30.08
CA GLU A 428 26.48 28.30 30.79
C GLU A 428 25.71 27.22 30.02
N LYS A 429 25.64 27.32 28.68
CA LYS A 429 24.98 26.30 27.85
C LYS A 429 25.66 24.94 27.96
N VAL A 430 27.00 24.91 27.88
CA VAL A 430 27.77 23.67 28.01
C VAL A 430 27.63 23.07 29.41
N ALA A 431 27.68 23.90 30.46
CA ALA A 431 27.49 23.45 31.83
C ALA A 431 26.08 22.84 32.03
N PHE A 432 25.04 23.51 31.53
CA PHE A 432 23.67 23.02 31.63
C PHE A 432 23.47 21.71 30.87
N ALA A 433 23.98 21.60 29.63
CA ALA A 433 23.88 20.37 28.84
C ALA A 433 24.55 19.17 29.55
N ARG A 434 25.72 19.39 30.18
CA ARG A 434 26.39 18.35 30.96
C ARG A 434 25.57 17.92 32.17
N GLU A 435 25.03 18.88 32.93
CA GLU A 435 24.21 18.57 34.10
C GLU A 435 22.88 17.89 33.75
N LEU A 436 22.31 18.16 32.57
CA LEU A 436 21.16 17.43 32.07
C LEU A 436 21.47 15.93 31.87
N VAL A 437 22.68 15.59 31.44
CA VAL A 437 23.12 14.19 31.33
C VAL A 437 23.48 13.61 32.70
N THR A 438 24.26 14.31 33.51
CA THR A 438 24.82 13.76 34.76
C THR A 438 23.84 13.76 35.91
N SER A 439 23.09 14.85 36.10
CA SER A 439 22.20 15.07 37.25
C SER A 439 20.75 14.75 36.90
N ALA A 440 20.26 15.23 35.75
CA ALA A 440 18.93 14.85 35.27
C ALA A 440 18.89 13.48 34.56
N LYS A 441 20.02 12.78 34.42
CA LYS A 441 20.08 11.42 33.85
C LYS A 441 19.42 11.30 32.48
N ILE A 442 19.46 12.36 31.67
CA ILE A 442 18.96 12.34 30.30
C ILE A 442 20.03 11.66 29.42
N PRO A 443 19.72 10.56 28.72
CA PRO A 443 20.73 9.78 27.98
C PRO A 443 21.47 10.56 26.90
N LEU A 444 20.77 11.44 26.18
CA LEU A 444 21.33 12.22 25.08
C LEU A 444 20.78 13.65 25.11
N VAL A 445 21.68 14.63 25.09
CA VAL A 445 21.37 16.06 24.99
C VAL A 445 22.09 16.63 23.78
N LEU A 446 21.38 17.41 22.97
CA LEU A 446 21.85 17.96 21.70
C LEU A 446 21.61 19.46 21.67
N MET A 447 22.56 20.22 21.14
CA MET A 447 22.47 21.67 20.97
C MET A 447 23.00 22.07 19.59
N PRO A 448 22.28 22.91 18.83
CA PRO A 448 22.79 23.42 17.56
C PRO A 448 24.07 24.24 17.76
N GLU A 449 25.07 24.01 16.91
CA GLU A 449 26.34 24.73 16.90
C GLU A 449 26.74 25.11 15.48
N GLY A 450 26.78 26.41 15.18
CA GLY A 450 27.04 26.90 13.82
C GLY A 450 26.06 26.36 12.77
N ASP A 451 26.41 26.47 11.50
CA ASP A 451 25.58 25.93 10.43
C ASP A 451 25.87 24.43 10.26
N HIS A 452 24.83 23.61 10.24
CA HIS A 452 24.89 22.17 9.96
C HIS A 452 25.71 21.31 10.94
N LYS A 453 26.00 21.80 12.15
CA LYS A 453 26.57 20.97 13.23
C LYS A 453 25.74 21.00 14.49
N VAL A 454 25.89 19.94 15.28
CA VAL A 454 25.23 19.79 16.57
C VAL A 454 26.25 19.27 17.57
N ARG A 455 26.33 19.92 18.72
CA ARG A 455 27.07 19.41 19.87
C ARG A 455 26.17 18.47 20.66
N ALA A 456 26.68 17.28 20.97
CA ALA A 456 25.97 16.22 21.65
C ALA A 456 26.68 15.85 22.96
N TRP A 457 25.91 15.55 23.99
CA TRP A 457 26.40 15.02 25.26
C TRP A 457 25.66 13.72 25.59
N ASN A 458 26.42 12.71 26.01
CA ASN A 458 25.89 11.46 26.57
C ASN A 458 26.81 11.00 27.72
N GLU A 459 26.57 9.80 28.26
CA GLU A 459 27.36 9.24 29.38
C GLU A 459 28.87 9.11 29.10
N LYS A 460 29.28 9.00 27.83
CA LYS A 460 30.69 8.88 27.43
C LYS A 460 31.40 10.23 27.35
N GLY A 461 30.66 11.33 27.23
CA GLY A 461 31.22 12.66 27.11
C GLY A 461 30.54 13.48 26.01
N GLU A 462 31.36 14.25 25.30
CA GLU A 462 30.94 15.32 24.41
C GLU A 462 31.43 15.07 22.98
N PHE A 463 30.55 15.27 22.01
CA PHE A 463 30.77 14.93 20.60
C PHE A 463 30.17 15.99 19.67
N VAL A 464 30.69 16.08 18.45
CA VAL A 464 30.18 16.97 17.40
C VAL A 464 29.66 16.14 16.23
N LEU A 465 28.41 16.36 15.83
CA LEU A 465 27.79 15.73 14.67
C LEU A 465 27.83 16.68 13.48
N PRO A 466 28.05 16.17 12.24
CA PRO A 466 28.07 14.75 11.86
C PRO A 466 29.41 14.00 12.06
N GLU A 467 30.49 14.69 12.46
CA GLU A 467 31.85 14.13 12.44
C GLU A 467 32.07 12.95 13.41
N GLN A 468 31.45 12.99 14.58
CA GLN A 468 31.57 12.00 15.65
C GLN A 468 30.26 11.21 15.86
N SER A 469 29.40 11.10 14.84
CA SER A 469 28.08 10.46 14.96
C SER A 469 28.10 9.00 15.42
N ARG A 470 29.22 8.28 15.23
CA ARG A 470 29.36 6.88 15.66
C ARG A 470 29.36 6.70 17.19
N GLU A 471 29.55 7.78 17.95
CA GLU A 471 29.47 7.76 19.41
C GLU A 471 28.06 8.01 19.95
N VAL A 472 27.14 8.44 19.07
CA VAL A 472 25.77 8.82 19.42
C VAL A 472 24.73 7.89 18.76
N ILE A 473 24.95 7.52 17.50
CA ILE A 473 24.09 6.63 16.71
C ILE A 473 24.82 5.32 16.45
N ASP A 474 24.10 4.20 16.55
CA ASP A 474 24.63 2.86 16.25
C ASP A 474 25.18 2.81 14.81
N PRO A 475 26.47 2.53 14.59
CA PRO A 475 27.03 2.36 13.25
C PRO A 475 26.36 1.24 12.44
N GLY A 476 25.70 0.29 13.08
CA GLY A 476 24.89 -0.76 12.47
C GLY A 476 23.47 -0.33 12.07
N HIS A 477 23.12 0.95 12.24
CA HIS A 477 21.81 1.49 11.88
C HIS A 477 21.59 1.43 10.36
N PRO A 478 20.48 0.83 9.86
CA PRO A 478 20.26 0.62 8.42
C PRO A 478 20.14 1.92 7.62
N PHE A 479 19.86 3.03 8.30
CA PHE A 479 19.69 4.38 7.74
C PHE A 479 20.67 5.39 8.34
N PHE A 480 21.87 4.95 8.76
CA PHE A 480 22.83 5.75 9.55
C PHE A 480 23.02 7.18 9.02
N ASP A 481 23.40 7.35 7.75
CA ASP A 481 23.70 8.67 7.18
C ASP A 481 22.48 9.60 7.19
N ASP A 482 21.30 9.05 6.90
CA ASP A 482 20.05 9.82 6.88
C ASP A 482 19.58 10.19 8.28
N VAL A 483 19.71 9.27 9.25
CA VAL A 483 19.40 9.54 10.66
C VAL A 483 20.29 10.64 11.22
N VAL A 484 21.58 10.62 10.92
CA VAL A 484 22.51 11.66 11.34
C VAL A 484 22.14 13.01 10.72
N ALA A 485 21.90 13.04 9.41
CA ALA A 485 21.52 14.26 8.71
C ALA A 485 20.21 14.85 9.25
N ASP A 486 19.19 14.01 9.43
CA ASP A 486 17.89 14.44 9.95
C ASP A 486 17.99 14.84 11.44
N LEU A 487 18.82 14.19 12.25
CA LEU A 487 19.03 14.59 13.66
C LEU A 487 19.70 15.95 13.77
N VAL A 488 20.70 16.24 12.92
CA VAL A 488 21.32 17.56 12.82
C VAL A 488 20.27 18.59 12.41
N ALA A 489 19.52 18.33 11.33
CA ALA A 489 18.48 19.24 10.85
C ALA A 489 17.38 19.48 11.89
N LEU A 490 17.03 18.46 12.66
CA LEU A 490 16.02 18.52 13.72
C LEU A 490 16.42 19.50 14.83
N CYS A 491 17.69 19.51 15.24
CA CYS A 491 18.18 20.44 16.26
C CYS A 491 18.25 21.89 15.76
N HIS A 492 18.29 22.08 14.44
CA HIS A 492 18.23 23.38 13.77
C HIS A 492 16.80 23.80 13.37
N HIS A 493 15.80 22.98 13.67
CA HIS A 493 14.41 23.31 13.35
C HIS A 493 13.99 24.61 14.07
N PRO A 494 13.23 25.53 13.44
CA PRO A 494 12.89 26.83 14.04
C PRO A 494 12.21 26.76 15.41
N ASN A 495 11.39 25.72 15.60
CA ASN A 495 10.70 25.43 16.86
C ASN A 495 11.42 24.40 17.75
N ALA A 496 12.68 24.02 17.45
CA ALA A 496 13.45 23.18 18.35
C ALA A 496 13.74 23.91 19.67
N GLY A 497 13.93 23.11 20.73
CA GLY A 497 14.38 23.60 22.02
C GLY A 497 15.75 24.27 21.93
N THR A 498 16.10 25.07 22.93
CA THR A 498 17.49 25.50 23.13
C THR A 498 18.40 24.27 23.24
N PHE A 499 17.89 23.20 23.87
CA PHE A 499 18.45 21.87 23.85
C PHE A 499 17.39 20.88 23.36
N THR A 500 17.77 19.98 22.47
CA THR A 500 16.99 18.80 22.12
C THR A 500 17.43 17.66 23.03
N ILE A 501 16.49 17.05 23.75
CA ILE A 501 16.74 15.94 24.66
C ILE A 501 16.20 14.65 24.06
N SER A 502 16.93 13.54 24.26
CA SER A 502 16.49 12.23 23.86
C SER A 502 16.73 11.17 24.93
N GLY A 503 15.74 10.31 25.13
CA GLY A 503 15.80 9.11 25.95
C GLY A 503 16.51 7.94 25.27
N TRP A 504 16.99 8.11 24.04
CA TRP A 504 17.76 7.10 23.32
C TRP A 504 19.14 6.90 23.91
N ASN A 505 19.53 5.64 24.16
CA ASN A 505 20.86 5.28 24.65
C ASN A 505 21.46 4.15 23.80
N ILE A 506 22.51 4.46 23.05
CA ILE A 506 23.23 3.51 22.19
C ILE A 506 23.81 2.30 22.94
N ASN A 507 24.20 2.45 24.22
CA ASN A 507 24.82 1.36 25.00
C ASN A 507 23.93 0.84 26.13
N GLY A 508 22.68 1.32 26.23
CA GLY A 508 21.91 1.18 27.45
C GLY A 508 20.41 1.01 27.22
N LYS A 509 19.65 1.34 28.25
CA LYS A 509 18.19 1.30 28.20
C LYS A 509 17.68 2.57 27.54
N ASN A 510 16.72 2.40 26.64
CA ASN A 510 15.97 3.51 26.08
C ASN A 510 14.86 3.94 27.05
N PHE A 511 14.69 5.25 27.18
CA PHE A 511 13.70 5.85 28.06
C PHE A 511 12.62 6.55 27.27
N SER A 512 11.37 6.38 27.69
CA SER A 512 10.30 7.32 27.35
C SER A 512 10.15 8.30 28.50
N PHE A 513 10.07 9.59 28.21
CA PHE A 513 9.87 10.62 29.22
C PHE A 513 8.51 10.48 29.95
N PRO A 514 7.38 10.23 29.24
CA PRO A 514 6.12 9.82 29.86
C PRO A 514 6.08 8.33 30.24
N PHE A 515 4.94 7.88 30.80
CA PHE A 515 4.75 6.49 31.21
C PHE A 515 4.40 5.57 30.03
N GLU A 516 5.42 5.17 29.27
CA GLU A 516 5.29 4.34 28.06
C GLU A 516 6.33 3.20 28.03
N ASN A 517 5.88 2.01 27.62
CA ASN A 517 6.67 0.80 27.46
C ASN A 517 7.13 0.56 26.01
N GLY A 518 6.53 1.28 25.07
CA GLY A 518 6.99 1.44 23.71
C GLY A 518 6.96 2.92 23.37
N ALA A 519 7.93 3.42 22.62
CA ALA A 519 7.94 4.82 22.22
C ALA A 519 8.63 5.01 20.87
N HIS A 520 8.40 6.17 20.27
CA HIS A 520 8.95 6.57 18.98
C HIS A 520 9.20 8.08 18.97
N ALA A 521 9.82 8.62 17.91
CA ALA A 521 10.23 10.01 17.64
C ALA A 521 11.74 10.20 17.56
N GLY A 522 12.53 9.31 18.15
CA GLY A 522 13.98 9.39 18.21
C GLY A 522 14.71 8.70 17.03
N PRO A 523 16.04 8.58 17.13
CA PRO A 523 16.92 8.02 16.10
C PRO A 523 17.12 6.50 16.18
N GLY A 524 16.38 5.81 17.04
CA GLY A 524 16.47 4.40 17.29
C GLY A 524 16.13 3.53 16.08
N LYS A 525 16.72 2.33 16.09
CA LYS A 525 16.58 1.40 14.97
C LYS A 525 15.15 0.91 14.81
N ALA A 526 14.47 0.52 15.89
CA ALA A 526 13.12 -0.01 15.76
C ALA A 526 12.08 1.08 15.44
N GLU A 527 12.30 2.31 15.90
CA GLU A 527 11.41 3.45 15.62
C GLU A 527 11.54 4.00 14.20
N THR A 528 12.71 3.86 13.56
CA THR A 528 12.94 4.30 12.16
C THR A 528 12.82 3.17 11.13
N ASP A 529 12.79 1.90 11.53
CA ASP A 529 12.63 0.72 10.66
C ASP A 529 11.17 0.46 10.31
N ALA A 530 10.58 1.38 9.55
CA ALA A 530 9.24 1.22 9.00
C ALA A 530 9.26 0.43 7.68
N PHE A 531 8.08 0.15 7.12
CA PHE A 531 7.96 -0.57 5.84
C PHE A 531 6.92 0.05 4.91
N ALA A 532 7.09 -0.20 3.62
CA ALA A 532 6.05 0.02 2.62
C ALA A 532 5.84 -1.26 1.81
N LEU A 533 4.63 -1.81 1.88
CA LEU A 533 4.17 -2.97 1.14
C LEU A 533 3.35 -2.51 -0.07
N LEU A 534 4.00 -2.53 -1.24
CA LEU A 534 3.48 -1.91 -2.47
C LEU A 534 3.31 -2.95 -3.59
N PRO A 535 2.36 -2.75 -4.53
CA PRO A 535 2.33 -3.54 -5.77
C PRO A 535 3.66 -3.45 -6.53
N PHE A 536 4.07 -4.52 -7.22
CA PHE A 536 5.35 -4.58 -7.93
C PHE A 536 5.59 -3.47 -8.97
N HIS A 537 4.53 -2.86 -9.49
CA HIS A 537 4.59 -1.79 -10.49
C HIS A 537 4.51 -0.38 -9.89
N ALA A 538 4.37 -0.23 -8.57
CA ALA A 538 4.14 1.06 -7.92
C ALA A 538 5.40 1.95 -7.87
N ILE A 539 6.58 1.34 -7.78
CA ILE A 539 7.86 2.05 -7.69
C ILE A 539 8.74 1.61 -8.87
N ALA A 540 9.32 2.59 -9.56
CA ALA A 540 10.20 2.34 -10.69
C ALA A 540 11.47 1.54 -10.27
N PRO A 541 11.97 0.62 -11.11
CA PRO A 541 13.22 -0.09 -10.86
C PRO A 541 14.43 0.85 -10.99
N GLY A 542 15.58 0.44 -10.44
CA GLY A 542 16.84 1.19 -10.58
C GLY A 542 17.02 2.35 -9.59
N ARG A 543 16.44 2.24 -8.40
CA ARG A 543 16.60 3.23 -7.33
C ARG A 543 18.06 3.35 -6.87
N PRO A 544 18.51 4.56 -6.48
CA PRO A 544 19.87 4.78 -5.98
C PRO A 544 20.09 4.18 -4.59
N ARG A 545 19.01 3.95 -3.82
CA ARG A 545 19.04 3.45 -2.43
C ARG A 545 18.26 2.14 -2.29
N PRO A 546 18.65 1.25 -1.35
CA PRO A 546 17.96 -0.01 -1.10
C PRO A 546 16.66 0.12 -0.29
N TYR A 547 16.31 1.33 0.18
CA TYR A 547 15.10 1.65 0.94
C TYR A 547 14.35 2.85 0.33
N LEU A 548 13.09 3.02 0.74
CA LEU A 548 12.24 4.16 0.40
C LEU A 548 12.33 5.26 1.45
N LYS A 549 12.15 6.51 1.03
CA LYS A 549 11.82 7.64 1.91
C LYS A 549 10.39 8.11 1.70
N THR A 550 9.85 8.91 2.61
CA THR A 550 8.50 9.48 2.52
C THR A 550 8.31 10.29 1.23
N THR A 551 9.34 11.03 0.82
CA THR A 551 9.42 11.73 -0.48
C THR A 551 9.28 10.81 -1.70
N ASP A 552 9.81 9.58 -1.65
CA ASP A 552 9.68 8.62 -2.75
C ASP A 552 8.22 8.13 -2.88
N LEU A 553 7.54 7.89 -1.75
CA LEU A 553 6.11 7.54 -1.72
C LEU A 553 5.24 8.68 -2.24
N ARG A 554 5.49 9.92 -1.81
CA ARG A 554 4.78 11.11 -2.29
C ARG A 554 4.92 11.25 -3.80
N ALA A 555 6.14 11.18 -4.32
CA ALA A 555 6.40 11.34 -5.76
C ALA A 555 5.69 10.25 -6.58
N ALA A 556 5.75 9.00 -6.14
CA ALA A 556 5.05 7.90 -6.78
C ALA A 556 3.52 8.09 -6.75
N ALA A 557 2.96 8.55 -5.64
CA ALA A 557 1.52 8.79 -5.50
C ALA A 557 1.05 9.93 -6.42
N LEU A 558 1.80 11.04 -6.48
CA LEU A 558 1.50 12.15 -7.39
C LEU A 558 1.58 11.70 -8.86
N ASN A 559 2.59 10.92 -9.23
CA ASN A 559 2.71 10.38 -10.59
C ASN A 559 1.53 9.47 -10.97
N LEU A 560 1.07 8.63 -10.04
CA LEU A 560 -0.10 7.75 -10.23
C LEU A 560 -1.39 8.56 -10.42
N LEU A 561 -1.53 9.68 -9.71
CA LEU A 561 -2.75 10.50 -9.67
C LEU A 561 -2.80 11.60 -10.75
N GLN A 562 -1.71 11.82 -11.52
CA GLN A 562 -1.69 12.80 -12.60
C GLN A 562 -2.78 12.53 -13.65
N ASP A 563 -3.45 13.59 -14.10
CA ASP A 563 -4.50 13.49 -15.12
C ASP A 563 -3.86 13.16 -16.49
N PRO A 564 -4.26 12.05 -17.15
CA PRO A 564 -3.78 11.71 -18.49
C PRO A 564 -4.05 12.80 -19.54
N LYS A 565 -4.93 13.78 -19.29
CA LYS A 565 -5.12 14.97 -20.14
C LYS A 565 -3.85 15.81 -20.34
N ASN A 566 -2.83 15.66 -19.47
CA ASN A 566 -1.52 16.30 -19.63
C ASN A 566 -0.56 15.56 -20.59
N GLY A 567 -1.05 14.58 -21.36
CA GLY A 567 -0.32 13.99 -22.48
C GLY A 567 0.83 13.05 -22.12
N LYS A 568 0.84 12.51 -20.89
CA LYS A 568 1.78 11.45 -20.46
C LYS A 568 0.98 10.20 -20.10
N SER A 569 1.26 9.06 -20.73
CA SER A 569 0.68 7.78 -20.34
C SER A 569 0.95 7.51 -18.86
N PHE A 570 -0.08 6.95 -18.22
CA PHE A 570 -0.05 6.41 -16.88
C PHE A 570 1.12 5.45 -16.62
N PHE A 571 1.67 4.82 -17.67
CA PHE A 571 2.74 3.84 -17.55
C PHE A 571 4.16 4.38 -17.72
N GLY A 572 4.34 5.70 -17.89
CA GLY A 572 5.62 6.41 -17.81
C GLY A 572 6.74 5.84 -18.71
N HIS A 573 7.13 6.58 -19.74
CA HIS A 573 8.19 6.15 -20.67
C HIS A 573 9.56 6.14 -20.00
N SER A 574 10.03 4.97 -19.56
CA SER A 574 11.46 4.70 -19.49
C SER A 574 11.88 4.06 -20.81
N HIS A 575 12.26 4.89 -21.78
CA HIS A 575 13.04 4.43 -22.93
C HIS A 575 14.44 4.07 -22.45
N SER A 576 14.57 2.93 -21.78
CA SER A 576 15.84 2.25 -21.64
C SER A 576 15.74 0.98 -22.46
N SER A 577 15.97 1.10 -23.77
CA SER A 577 16.59 -0.03 -24.47
C SER A 577 17.91 -0.22 -23.73
N LYS A 578 17.98 -1.18 -22.80
CA LYS A 578 19.26 -1.58 -22.24
C LYS A 578 19.99 -2.27 -23.39
N LYS A 579 20.77 -1.50 -24.15
CA LYS A 579 21.81 -2.06 -25.01
C LYS A 579 22.73 -2.84 -24.09
N THR A 580 22.57 -4.16 -24.06
CA THR A 580 23.63 -5.04 -23.57
C THR A 580 24.81 -4.94 -24.55
N LYS A 581 26.03 -5.08 -24.05
CA LYS A 581 27.22 -5.09 -24.92
C LYS A 581 27.04 -6.18 -25.99
N GLU A 582 27.44 -5.87 -27.23
CA GLU A 582 27.45 -6.73 -28.43
C GLU A 582 26.08 -7.08 -29.04
N GLY A 583 25.46 -6.20 -29.84
CA GLY A 583 24.40 -6.54 -30.83
C GLY A 583 23.10 -7.21 -30.33
N VAL A 584 23.05 -7.58 -29.06
CA VAL A 584 22.03 -8.39 -28.41
C VAL A 584 21.05 -7.46 -27.71
N THR A 585 19.75 -7.66 -27.96
CA THR A 585 18.68 -6.85 -27.37
C THR A 585 17.71 -7.73 -26.59
N ALA A 586 17.42 -7.37 -25.34
CA ALA A 586 16.36 -7.98 -24.55
C ALA A 586 15.00 -7.40 -24.94
N VAL A 587 14.02 -8.26 -25.24
CA VAL A 587 12.67 -7.88 -25.67
C VAL A 587 11.64 -8.68 -24.88
N ARG A 588 10.66 -7.99 -24.28
CA ARG A 588 9.53 -8.61 -23.59
C ARG A 588 8.31 -8.70 -24.50
N ILE A 589 7.75 -9.91 -24.61
CA ILE A 589 6.53 -10.16 -25.40
C ILE A 589 5.42 -10.69 -24.51
N MET A 590 4.20 -10.23 -24.77
CA MET A 590 2.99 -10.75 -24.16
C MET A 590 2.03 -11.27 -25.23
N THR A 591 1.51 -12.49 -25.08
CA THR A 591 0.31 -12.94 -25.81
C THR A 591 -0.87 -13.03 -24.86
N TYR A 592 -2.03 -12.52 -25.28
CA TYR A 592 -3.20 -12.44 -24.41
C TYR A 592 -4.52 -12.46 -25.18
N ASN A 593 -5.31 -13.52 -24.99
CA ASN A 593 -6.72 -13.55 -25.38
C ASN A 593 -7.52 -12.69 -24.38
N VAL A 594 -8.12 -11.61 -24.88
CA VAL A 594 -8.79 -10.61 -24.01
C VAL A 594 -10.29 -10.83 -23.88
N HIS A 595 -10.85 -11.86 -24.52
CA HIS A 595 -12.28 -12.20 -24.45
C HIS A 595 -13.18 -10.97 -24.68
N SER A 596 -12.85 -10.20 -25.72
CA SER A 596 -13.53 -8.94 -26.06
C SER A 596 -13.59 -7.94 -24.92
N CYS A 597 -12.52 -7.90 -24.11
CA CYS A 597 -12.40 -7.08 -22.91
C CYS A 597 -13.52 -7.29 -21.88
N VAL A 598 -14.23 -8.43 -21.94
CA VAL A 598 -15.29 -8.81 -21.01
C VAL A 598 -14.71 -9.71 -19.92
N GLY A 599 -14.62 -9.15 -18.72
CA GLY A 599 -14.09 -9.86 -17.56
C GLY A 599 -15.02 -10.97 -17.06
N ILE A 600 -14.54 -11.76 -16.11
CA ILE A 600 -15.32 -12.82 -15.43
C ILE A 600 -16.46 -12.24 -14.57
N ASP A 601 -16.44 -10.94 -14.33
CA ASP A 601 -17.54 -10.15 -13.79
C ASP A 601 -18.57 -9.71 -14.86
N GLY A 602 -18.40 -10.09 -16.13
CA GLY A 602 -19.31 -9.71 -17.21
C GLY A 602 -19.26 -8.23 -17.59
N ARG A 603 -18.34 -7.45 -17.02
CA ARG A 603 -18.14 -6.05 -17.40
C ARG A 603 -17.23 -5.97 -18.60
N HIS A 604 -17.55 -5.10 -19.53
CA HIS A 604 -16.67 -4.71 -20.64
C HIS A 604 -15.80 -3.53 -20.19
N SER A 605 -14.47 -3.66 -20.28
CA SER A 605 -13.53 -2.57 -20.00
C SER A 605 -12.19 -2.81 -20.72
N PRO A 606 -11.97 -2.19 -21.89
CA PRO A 606 -10.68 -2.19 -22.59
C PRO A 606 -9.55 -1.58 -21.74
N LYS A 607 -9.86 -0.55 -20.95
CA LYS A 607 -8.90 0.09 -20.04
C LYS A 607 -8.39 -0.85 -18.94
N ARG A 608 -9.23 -1.77 -18.43
CA ARG A 608 -8.78 -2.83 -17.52
C ARG A 608 -7.76 -3.77 -18.18
N ILE A 609 -7.93 -4.08 -19.47
CA ILE A 609 -6.97 -4.88 -20.24
C ILE A 609 -5.66 -4.09 -20.43
N ALA A 610 -5.73 -2.82 -20.84
CA ALA A 610 -4.57 -1.95 -20.90
C ALA A 610 -3.84 -1.89 -19.55
N ARG A 611 -4.58 -1.83 -18.43
CA ARG A 611 -3.99 -1.87 -17.08
C ARG A 611 -3.26 -3.18 -16.79
N VAL A 612 -3.83 -4.32 -17.16
CA VAL A 612 -3.14 -5.62 -17.03
C VAL A 612 -1.83 -5.60 -17.82
N ILE A 613 -1.87 -5.16 -19.07
CA ILE A 613 -0.70 -5.12 -19.95
C ILE A 613 0.37 -4.16 -19.39
N GLY A 614 -0.03 -2.93 -19.07
CA GLY A 614 0.87 -1.88 -18.64
C GLY A 614 1.57 -2.18 -17.32
N ARG A 615 0.95 -2.94 -16.39
CA ARG A 615 1.63 -3.40 -15.16
C ARG A 615 2.88 -4.24 -15.43
N TYR A 616 2.93 -4.97 -16.55
CA TYR A 616 4.08 -5.81 -16.91
C TYR A 616 5.01 -5.17 -17.95
N GLN A 617 4.62 -4.01 -18.50
CA GLN A 617 5.38 -3.21 -19.45
C GLN A 617 6.02 -4.04 -20.60
N PRO A 618 5.27 -4.88 -21.33
CA PRO A 618 5.82 -5.58 -22.49
C PRO A 618 6.17 -4.62 -23.63
N ASP A 619 7.14 -4.99 -24.45
CA ASP A 619 7.54 -4.22 -25.62
C ASP A 619 6.64 -4.51 -26.84
N ILE A 620 6.15 -5.75 -26.94
CA ILE A 620 5.27 -6.23 -28.00
C ILE A 620 4.12 -7.02 -27.36
N VAL A 621 2.89 -6.80 -27.85
CA VAL A 621 1.68 -7.48 -27.36
C VAL A 621 0.88 -8.06 -28.51
N ALA A 622 0.65 -9.37 -28.48
CA ALA A 622 -0.24 -10.10 -29.38
C ALA A 622 -1.59 -10.32 -28.71
N LEU A 623 -2.63 -9.64 -29.19
CA LEU A 623 -3.99 -9.70 -28.65
C LEU A 623 -4.92 -10.50 -29.56
N GLN A 624 -5.78 -11.31 -28.94
CA GLN A 624 -6.83 -12.07 -29.64
C GLN A 624 -8.21 -11.69 -29.09
N GLU A 625 -9.24 -11.89 -29.91
CA GLU A 625 -10.66 -11.68 -29.58
C GLU A 625 -11.11 -10.22 -29.34
N LEU A 626 -10.58 -9.29 -30.11
CA LEU A 626 -10.93 -7.88 -30.05
C LEU A 626 -12.14 -7.55 -30.93
N ASP A 627 -13.04 -6.71 -30.42
CA ASP A 627 -14.16 -6.13 -31.15
C ASP A 627 -13.86 -4.70 -31.64
N ILE A 628 -14.43 -4.34 -32.80
CA ILE A 628 -14.62 -2.97 -33.27
C ILE A 628 -16.08 -2.84 -33.73
N GLY A 629 -16.78 -1.78 -33.30
CA GLY A 629 -18.12 -1.44 -33.80
C GLY A 629 -19.25 -2.40 -33.41
N ARG A 630 -18.99 -3.40 -32.55
CA ARG A 630 -19.98 -4.42 -32.16
C ARG A 630 -20.99 -3.92 -31.13
N LYS A 631 -22.29 -4.19 -31.35
CA LYS A 631 -23.36 -3.80 -30.40
C LYS A 631 -23.18 -4.38 -28.99
N ARG A 632 -22.68 -5.61 -28.90
CA ARG A 632 -22.46 -6.29 -27.60
C ARG A 632 -21.42 -5.59 -26.70
N THR A 633 -20.57 -4.76 -27.28
CA THR A 633 -19.51 -4.00 -26.60
C THR A 633 -19.72 -2.49 -26.67
N GLY A 634 -20.95 -2.04 -26.98
CA GLY A 634 -21.27 -0.62 -27.12
C GLY A 634 -20.47 0.07 -28.23
N GLU A 635 -20.18 -0.66 -29.31
CA GLU A 635 -19.54 -0.15 -30.53
C GLU A 635 -18.09 0.37 -30.35
N ALA A 636 -17.45 0.03 -29.22
CA ALA A 636 -16.08 0.44 -28.92
C ALA A 636 -15.03 -0.09 -29.92
N ASP A 637 -14.04 0.75 -30.26
CA ASP A 637 -12.80 0.33 -30.91
C ASP A 637 -11.79 -0.11 -29.84
N GLN A 638 -11.84 -1.39 -29.48
CA GLN A 638 -11.00 -1.95 -28.43
C GLN A 638 -9.49 -1.85 -28.71
N PRO A 639 -8.97 -2.24 -29.89
CA PRO A 639 -7.54 -2.14 -30.15
C PRO A 639 -7.05 -0.70 -30.07
N HIS A 640 -7.80 0.27 -30.61
CA HIS A 640 -7.44 1.68 -30.51
C HIS A 640 -7.36 2.16 -29.06
N LEU A 641 -8.39 1.85 -28.25
CA LEU A 641 -8.43 2.27 -26.84
C LEU A 641 -7.26 1.68 -26.04
N ILE A 642 -6.95 0.40 -26.25
CA ILE A 642 -5.83 -0.25 -25.54
C ILE A 642 -4.48 0.35 -25.99
N ALA A 643 -4.28 0.51 -27.29
CA ALA A 643 -3.05 1.07 -27.85
C ALA A 643 -2.81 2.52 -27.37
N LYS A 644 -3.88 3.33 -27.32
CA LYS A 644 -3.83 4.71 -26.83
C LYS A 644 -3.39 4.80 -25.36
N GLU A 645 -3.99 3.99 -24.48
CA GLU A 645 -3.65 3.99 -23.04
C GLU A 645 -2.21 3.52 -22.77
N LEU A 646 -1.72 2.59 -23.60
CA LEU A 646 -0.36 2.05 -23.51
C LEU A 646 0.68 2.88 -24.28
N GLU A 647 0.24 3.88 -25.06
CA GLU A 647 1.08 4.64 -26.00
C GLU A 647 1.89 3.72 -26.94
N MET A 648 1.22 2.72 -27.51
CA MET A 648 1.81 1.74 -28.44
C MET A 648 1.27 1.92 -29.86
N LEU A 649 2.12 1.67 -30.86
CA LEU A 649 1.70 1.48 -32.25
C LEU A 649 0.96 0.16 -32.40
N TYR A 650 0.03 0.04 -33.34
CA TYR A 650 -0.73 -1.20 -33.52
C TYR A 650 -1.20 -1.47 -34.95
N HIS A 651 -1.38 -2.75 -35.26
CA HIS A 651 -2.14 -3.22 -36.41
C HIS A 651 -3.23 -4.19 -35.97
N PHE A 652 -4.45 -4.01 -36.49
CA PHE A 652 -5.60 -4.89 -36.26
C PHE A 652 -6.06 -5.53 -37.57
N HIS A 653 -6.48 -6.79 -37.50
CA HIS A 653 -7.12 -7.48 -38.63
C HIS A 653 -8.38 -8.23 -38.20
N PRO A 654 -9.52 -8.01 -38.89
CA PRO A 654 -10.75 -8.73 -38.63
C PRO A 654 -10.71 -10.17 -39.20
N ALA A 655 -10.92 -11.16 -38.35
CA ALA A 655 -11.27 -12.52 -38.79
C ALA A 655 -12.75 -12.60 -39.23
N ILE A 656 -13.62 -11.79 -38.60
CA ILE A 656 -15.03 -11.65 -38.91
C ILE A 656 -15.33 -10.18 -39.20
N GLU A 657 -16.05 -9.93 -40.28
CA GLU A 657 -16.52 -8.60 -40.67
C GLU A 657 -17.96 -8.74 -41.17
N VAL A 658 -18.89 -8.05 -40.52
CA VAL A 658 -20.32 -8.02 -40.89
C VAL A 658 -20.79 -6.57 -40.77
N ALA A 659 -21.08 -5.94 -41.91
CA ALA A 659 -21.29 -4.48 -41.97
C ALA A 659 -20.11 -3.75 -41.30
N GLU A 660 -20.39 -2.90 -40.30
CA GLU A 660 -19.38 -2.15 -39.54
C GLU A 660 -18.79 -2.93 -38.34
N GLU A 661 -19.36 -4.10 -38.02
CA GLU A 661 -18.90 -4.93 -36.90
C GLU A 661 -17.70 -5.81 -37.30
N ARG A 662 -16.59 -5.65 -36.59
CA ARG A 662 -15.35 -6.40 -36.81
C ARG A 662 -14.92 -7.14 -35.55
N TYR A 663 -14.39 -8.35 -35.73
CA TYR A 663 -13.82 -9.15 -34.64
C TYR A 663 -12.53 -9.84 -35.11
N GLY A 664 -11.46 -9.73 -34.34
CA GLY A 664 -10.17 -10.27 -34.76
C GLY A 664 -9.00 -10.07 -33.80
N ASN A 665 -7.81 -9.98 -34.38
CA ASN A 665 -6.54 -10.01 -33.65
C ASN A 665 -5.75 -8.72 -33.88
N ALA A 666 -4.92 -8.34 -32.92
CA ALA A 666 -4.03 -7.18 -33.05
C ALA A 666 -2.61 -7.49 -32.59
N VAL A 667 -1.64 -6.77 -33.15
CA VAL A 667 -0.28 -6.68 -32.60
C VAL A 667 -0.01 -5.23 -32.22
N LEU A 668 0.40 -5.00 -30.99
CA LEU A 668 0.82 -3.71 -30.46
C LEU A 668 2.34 -3.73 -30.26
N SER A 669 3.03 -2.62 -30.49
CA SER A 669 4.47 -2.49 -30.25
C SER A 669 4.87 -1.10 -29.80
N ARG A 670 5.90 -1.02 -28.95
CA ARG A 670 6.61 0.23 -28.63
C ARG A 670 7.57 0.66 -29.75
N TYR A 671 7.91 -0.28 -30.64
CA TYR A 671 8.84 -0.07 -31.75
C TYR A 671 8.07 0.11 -33.06
N PRO A 672 8.68 0.73 -34.09
CA PRO A 672 8.10 0.81 -35.41
C PRO A 672 7.69 -0.57 -35.95
N VAL A 673 6.48 -0.66 -36.48
CA VAL A 673 5.86 -1.90 -36.95
C VAL A 673 5.42 -1.74 -38.40
N GLU A 674 5.75 -2.74 -39.23
CA GLU A 674 5.32 -2.84 -40.62
C GLU A 674 4.38 -4.05 -40.76
N LEU A 675 3.18 -3.83 -41.31
CA LEU A 675 2.28 -4.91 -41.68
C LEU A 675 2.82 -5.68 -42.87
N VAL A 676 3.19 -6.95 -42.67
CA VAL A 676 3.63 -7.82 -43.76
C VAL A 676 2.45 -8.54 -44.39
N ARG A 677 1.56 -9.10 -43.56
CA ARG A 677 0.42 -9.88 -44.02
C ARG A 677 -0.66 -10.01 -42.95
N ALA A 678 -1.93 -9.99 -43.34
CA ALA A 678 -3.03 -10.32 -42.45
C ALA A 678 -4.18 -10.95 -43.23
N MET A 679 -4.56 -12.17 -42.85
CA MET A 679 -5.53 -12.97 -43.61
C MET A 679 -6.35 -13.90 -42.72
N LYS A 680 -7.52 -14.29 -43.22
CA LYS A 680 -8.30 -15.40 -42.67
C LYS A 680 -7.55 -16.72 -42.84
N LEU A 681 -7.59 -17.56 -41.82
CA LEU A 681 -7.06 -18.92 -41.86
C LEU A 681 -8.08 -19.86 -42.53
N PRO A 682 -7.62 -20.95 -43.17
CA PRO A 682 -8.50 -21.81 -43.94
C PRO A 682 -9.55 -22.50 -43.06
N LYS A 683 -10.75 -22.65 -43.62
CA LYS A 683 -11.86 -23.37 -43.01
C LYS A 683 -11.92 -24.80 -43.52
N LEU A 684 -12.48 -25.71 -42.73
CA LEU A 684 -12.89 -27.01 -43.25
C LEU A 684 -14.19 -26.89 -44.04
N GLU A 685 -14.16 -27.27 -45.32
CA GLU A 685 -15.32 -27.28 -46.22
C GLU A 685 -16.50 -28.09 -45.65
N SER A 686 -16.20 -29.16 -44.90
CA SER A 686 -17.20 -30.02 -44.25
C SER A 686 -17.92 -29.39 -43.05
N ARG A 687 -17.47 -28.22 -42.56
CA ARG A 687 -17.96 -27.57 -41.32
C ARG A 687 -18.02 -26.03 -41.45
N LEU A 688 -18.79 -25.53 -42.42
CA LEU A 688 -18.90 -24.08 -42.70
C LEU A 688 -19.40 -23.19 -41.54
N LYS A 689 -20.11 -23.75 -40.55
CA LYS A 689 -20.68 -23.02 -39.39
C LYS A 689 -19.65 -22.69 -38.29
N LEU A 690 -18.39 -23.10 -38.44
CA LEU A 690 -17.34 -22.73 -37.49
C LEU A 690 -16.98 -21.24 -37.63
N GLU A 691 -16.69 -20.63 -36.49
CA GLU A 691 -16.29 -19.24 -36.42
C GLU A 691 -15.00 -19.00 -37.23
N PRO A 692 -14.97 -18.01 -38.14
CA PRO A 692 -13.76 -17.67 -38.88
C PRO A 692 -12.57 -17.36 -37.95
N ARG A 693 -11.39 -17.80 -38.35
CA ARG A 693 -10.12 -17.56 -37.66
C ARG A 693 -9.17 -16.79 -38.56
N GLY A 694 -8.19 -16.11 -37.99
CA GLY A 694 -7.26 -15.25 -38.72
C GLY A 694 -5.90 -15.15 -38.03
N ALA A 695 -4.93 -14.64 -38.78
CA ALA A 695 -3.60 -14.32 -38.28
C ALA A 695 -3.12 -12.97 -38.82
N VAL A 696 -2.23 -12.33 -38.06
CA VAL A 696 -1.57 -11.06 -38.38
C VAL A 696 -0.07 -11.26 -38.27
N TRP A 697 0.66 -10.91 -39.32
CA TRP A 697 2.10 -10.94 -39.39
C TRP A 697 2.63 -9.52 -39.60
N VAL A 698 3.44 -9.07 -38.65
CA VAL A 698 4.14 -7.80 -38.70
C VAL A 698 5.66 -8.00 -38.58
N SER A 699 6.43 -7.07 -39.14
CA SER A 699 7.86 -6.93 -38.88
C SER A 699 8.06 -5.77 -37.91
N VAL A 700 8.74 -6.01 -36.80
CA VAL A 700 9.01 -5.02 -35.74
C VAL A 700 10.50 -4.65 -35.79
N LYS A 701 10.80 -3.36 -35.96
CA LYS A 701 12.18 -2.86 -36.07
C LYS A 701 12.75 -2.47 -34.71
N ILE A 702 13.72 -3.23 -34.21
CA ILE A 702 14.39 -3.02 -32.91
C ILE A 702 15.86 -2.72 -33.16
N GLY A 703 16.23 -1.44 -33.21
CA GLY A 703 17.53 -1.04 -33.74
C GLY A 703 17.67 -1.48 -35.20
N ASP A 704 18.65 -2.35 -35.47
CA ASP A 704 18.89 -2.93 -36.81
C ASP A 704 18.22 -4.31 -36.99
N ILE A 705 17.60 -4.86 -35.94
CA ILE A 705 16.95 -6.18 -35.96
C ILE A 705 15.51 -6.03 -36.49
N HIS A 706 15.16 -6.85 -37.49
CA HIS A 706 13.80 -6.97 -38.02
C HIS A 706 13.12 -8.24 -37.49
N LEU A 707 12.47 -8.12 -36.33
CA LEU A 707 11.81 -9.24 -35.65
C LEU A 707 10.44 -9.53 -36.28
N GLN A 708 10.24 -10.74 -36.79
CA GLN A 708 8.97 -11.16 -37.37
C GLN A 708 8.02 -11.66 -36.27
N ILE A 709 6.83 -11.06 -36.15
CA ILE A 709 5.81 -11.44 -35.18
C ILE A 709 4.56 -11.90 -35.92
N ILE A 710 4.16 -13.15 -35.70
CA ILE A 710 2.91 -13.72 -36.21
C ILE A 710 1.98 -14.00 -35.02
N ASN A 711 0.85 -13.29 -34.96
CA ASN A 711 -0.21 -13.49 -33.99
C ASN A 711 -1.36 -14.28 -34.65
N ALA A 712 -1.73 -15.42 -34.09
CA ALA A 712 -2.80 -16.27 -34.59
C ALA A 712 -3.82 -16.64 -33.50
N HIS A 713 -5.08 -16.82 -33.90
CA HIS A 713 -6.11 -17.46 -33.08
C HIS A 713 -6.66 -18.64 -33.88
N LEU A 714 -6.51 -19.88 -33.38
CA LEU A 714 -6.94 -21.08 -34.08
C LEU A 714 -8.32 -21.59 -33.63
N SER A 715 -8.89 -22.47 -34.45
CA SER A 715 -10.18 -23.10 -34.17
C SER A 715 -10.08 -24.02 -32.94
N PHE A 716 -11.15 -24.07 -32.13
CA PHE A 716 -11.27 -25.08 -31.08
C PHE A 716 -11.59 -26.47 -31.64
N TYR A 717 -11.99 -26.57 -32.92
CA TYR A 717 -12.26 -27.84 -33.57
C TYR A 717 -10.96 -28.47 -34.09
N GLY A 718 -10.53 -29.55 -33.44
CA GLY A 718 -9.21 -30.17 -33.66
C GLY A 718 -8.79 -30.41 -35.13
N PRO A 719 -9.65 -30.96 -36.01
CA PRO A 719 -9.32 -31.14 -37.43
C PRO A 719 -9.04 -29.82 -38.17
N GLU A 720 -9.82 -28.77 -37.89
CA GLU A 720 -9.63 -27.45 -38.50
C GLU A 720 -8.37 -26.78 -37.94
N CYS A 721 -8.18 -26.84 -36.62
CA CYS A 721 -6.96 -26.38 -35.95
C CYS A 721 -5.69 -26.99 -36.57
N ARG A 722 -5.71 -28.30 -36.90
CA ARG A 722 -4.60 -28.97 -37.59
C ARG A 722 -4.38 -28.41 -39.00
N HIS A 723 -5.45 -28.22 -39.76
CA HIS A 723 -5.36 -27.67 -41.11
C HIS A 723 -4.80 -26.24 -41.08
N GLN A 724 -5.23 -25.43 -40.12
CA GLN A 724 -4.73 -24.06 -39.91
C GLN A 724 -3.27 -24.04 -39.45
N ALA A 725 -2.85 -24.95 -38.55
CA ALA A 725 -1.44 -25.07 -38.15
C ALA A 725 -0.52 -25.45 -39.32
N LYS A 726 -0.99 -26.31 -40.23
CA LYS A 726 -0.27 -26.61 -41.49
C LYS A 726 -0.16 -25.39 -42.40
N ALA A 727 -1.23 -24.58 -42.49
CA ALA A 727 -1.20 -23.34 -43.27
C ALA A 727 -0.17 -22.35 -42.70
N LEU A 728 -0.10 -22.19 -41.37
CA LEU A 728 0.86 -21.29 -40.70
C LEU A 728 2.34 -21.67 -40.93
N ILE A 729 2.66 -22.94 -41.11
CA ILE A 729 4.02 -23.37 -41.47
C ILE A 729 4.29 -23.32 -42.98
N GLY A 730 3.29 -22.96 -43.79
CA GLY A 730 3.31 -22.98 -45.25
C GLY A 730 3.86 -21.69 -45.90
N PRO A 731 3.83 -21.62 -47.24
CA PRO A 731 4.45 -20.55 -48.03
C PRO A 731 3.79 -19.17 -47.85
N GLU A 732 2.56 -19.12 -47.35
CA GLU A 732 1.87 -17.87 -47.05
C GLU A 732 2.33 -17.21 -45.73
N TRP A 733 3.07 -17.94 -44.89
CA TRP A 733 3.42 -17.51 -43.52
C TRP A 733 4.89 -17.83 -43.21
N LEU A 734 5.19 -18.86 -42.40
CA LEU A 734 6.56 -19.13 -41.94
C LEU A 734 7.52 -19.52 -43.07
N ALA A 735 7.05 -20.15 -44.14
CA ALA A 735 7.89 -20.48 -45.29
C ALA A 735 7.88 -19.41 -46.39
N HIS A 736 7.29 -18.24 -46.11
CA HIS A 736 7.27 -17.11 -47.05
C HIS A 736 8.69 -16.51 -47.15
N PRO A 737 9.18 -16.12 -48.35
CA PRO A 737 10.55 -15.58 -48.52
C PRO A 737 10.87 -14.33 -47.69
N ARG A 738 9.85 -13.50 -47.39
CA ARG A 738 10.00 -12.34 -46.49
C ARG A 738 10.10 -12.69 -44.99
N CYS A 739 9.80 -13.93 -44.61
CA CYS A 739 9.83 -14.36 -43.22
C CYS A 739 11.24 -14.83 -42.86
N THR A 740 12.13 -13.87 -42.61
CA THR A 740 13.51 -14.15 -42.20
C THR A 740 13.62 -14.18 -40.69
N GLU A 741 14.48 -15.05 -40.14
CA GLU A 741 14.78 -15.04 -38.70
C GLU A 741 15.37 -13.69 -38.26
N PRO A 742 15.11 -13.25 -37.02
CA PRO A 742 14.39 -13.94 -35.94
C PRO A 742 12.84 -13.90 -36.10
N VAL A 743 12.17 -15.02 -35.80
CA VAL A 743 10.69 -15.17 -35.93
C VAL A 743 10.03 -15.65 -34.65
N ILE A 744 8.85 -15.09 -34.35
CA ILE A 744 7.99 -15.45 -33.24
C ILE A 744 6.57 -15.69 -33.73
N LEU A 745 6.03 -16.87 -33.43
CA LEU A 745 4.64 -17.23 -33.67
C LEU A 745 3.93 -17.42 -32.32
N CYS A 746 2.88 -16.64 -32.06
CA CYS A 746 2.19 -16.66 -30.77
C CYS A 746 0.67 -16.46 -30.90
N GLY A 747 -0.05 -16.70 -29.81
CA GLY A 747 -1.50 -16.52 -29.73
C GLY A 747 -2.22 -17.66 -29.04
N ASP A 748 -3.54 -17.70 -29.22
CA ASP A 748 -4.41 -18.76 -28.71
C ASP A 748 -4.60 -19.85 -29.78
N PHE A 749 -3.98 -21.01 -29.57
CA PHE A 749 -4.03 -22.11 -30.52
C PHE A 749 -5.20 -23.06 -30.23
N ASN A 750 -5.95 -22.86 -29.14
CA ASN A 750 -6.98 -23.78 -28.65
C ASN A 750 -6.48 -25.25 -28.58
N SER A 751 -5.18 -25.44 -28.38
CA SER A 751 -4.51 -26.73 -28.54
C SER A 751 -3.56 -27.01 -27.40
N LEU A 752 -3.68 -28.20 -26.79
CA LEU A 752 -2.79 -28.63 -25.73
C LEU A 752 -1.40 -29.02 -26.28
N PRO A 753 -0.33 -28.98 -25.45
CA PRO A 753 0.97 -29.50 -25.84
C PRO A 753 0.91 -30.96 -26.31
N ASN A 754 1.83 -31.35 -27.19
CA ASN A 754 1.92 -32.69 -27.79
C ASN A 754 0.73 -33.11 -28.68
N THR A 755 -0.26 -32.27 -28.91
CA THR A 755 -1.27 -32.51 -29.94
C THR A 755 -0.68 -32.29 -31.33
N ASN A 756 -1.41 -32.70 -32.37
CA ASN A 756 -0.91 -32.59 -33.75
C ASN A 756 -0.68 -31.15 -34.24
N PRO A 757 -1.58 -30.17 -33.98
CA PRO A 757 -1.30 -28.77 -34.31
C PRO A 757 -0.02 -28.27 -33.63
N TRP A 758 0.13 -28.54 -32.34
CA TRP A 758 1.32 -28.18 -31.57
C TRP A 758 2.60 -28.81 -32.16
N ARG A 759 2.61 -30.13 -32.44
CA ARG A 759 3.78 -30.81 -33.03
C ARG A 759 4.15 -30.27 -34.41
N THR A 760 3.16 -29.88 -35.20
CA THR A 760 3.37 -29.33 -36.55
C THR A 760 4.18 -28.03 -36.47
N ILE A 761 3.82 -27.14 -35.55
CA ILE A 761 4.50 -25.87 -35.34
C ILE A 761 5.85 -26.08 -34.63
N ASN A 762 5.86 -26.90 -33.57
CA ASN A 762 7.07 -27.20 -32.80
C ASN A 762 8.14 -27.96 -33.61
N GLY A 763 7.78 -28.53 -34.77
CA GLY A 763 8.74 -29.11 -35.71
C GLY A 763 9.53 -28.07 -36.52
N LYS A 764 9.10 -26.80 -36.51
CA LYS A 764 9.75 -25.68 -37.21
C LYS A 764 10.25 -24.60 -36.27
N LEU A 765 9.53 -24.35 -35.20
CA LEU A 765 9.88 -23.38 -34.16
C LEU A 765 9.97 -24.09 -32.79
N ARG A 766 10.57 -23.43 -31.80
CA ARG A 766 10.69 -23.96 -30.44
C ARG A 766 9.64 -23.37 -29.52
N ASP A 767 8.91 -24.23 -28.82
CA ASP A 767 8.02 -23.82 -27.74
C ASP A 767 8.80 -23.21 -26.57
N VAL A 768 8.54 -21.94 -26.23
CA VAL A 768 9.26 -21.24 -25.17
C VAL A 768 9.13 -21.94 -23.82
N GLN A 769 7.97 -22.51 -23.50
CA GLN A 769 7.74 -23.16 -22.20
C GLN A 769 8.45 -24.51 -22.06
N ARG A 770 9.19 -24.95 -23.09
CA ARG A 770 10.09 -26.12 -23.05
C ARG A 770 11.56 -25.75 -23.23
N SER A 771 11.88 -24.46 -23.27
CA SER A 771 13.22 -23.97 -23.63
C SER A 771 14.11 -23.67 -22.43
N LEU A 772 13.57 -23.73 -21.21
CA LEU A 772 14.31 -23.52 -19.95
C LEU A 772 14.24 -24.78 -19.09
N ASP A 773 15.39 -25.30 -18.66
CA ASP A 773 15.49 -26.57 -17.92
C ASP A 773 14.74 -26.54 -16.57
N GLU A 774 14.80 -25.42 -15.85
CA GLU A 774 14.17 -25.27 -14.53
C GLU A 774 12.73 -24.74 -14.60
N HIS A 775 12.19 -24.49 -15.80
CA HIS A 775 10.83 -23.97 -15.97
C HIS A 775 9.79 -25.09 -16.02
N ARG A 776 8.81 -25.04 -15.11
CA ARG A 776 7.61 -25.87 -15.21
C ARG A 776 6.56 -25.17 -16.08
N PRO A 777 6.07 -25.81 -17.18
CA PRO A 777 5.02 -25.24 -18.02
C PRO A 777 3.77 -24.85 -17.24
N LEU A 778 3.18 -23.71 -17.60
CA LEU A 778 2.06 -23.08 -16.91
C LEU A 778 0.82 -23.04 -17.81
N ALA A 779 -0.34 -23.34 -17.21
CA ALA A 779 -1.65 -23.19 -17.85
C ALA A 779 -2.10 -21.73 -17.86
N THR A 780 -2.82 -21.36 -18.92
CA THR A 780 -3.34 -20.00 -19.19
C THR A 780 -4.86 -19.94 -19.18
N TRP A 781 -5.55 -21.06 -19.47
CA TRP A 781 -7.02 -21.18 -19.49
C TRP A 781 -7.50 -22.27 -18.54
N PHE A 782 -8.63 -22.20 -17.86
CA PHE A 782 -9.54 -21.08 -17.68
C PHE A 782 -8.94 -20.12 -16.64
N GLY A 783 -8.78 -18.84 -16.94
CA GLY A 783 -7.88 -17.93 -16.23
C GLY A 783 -8.09 -17.86 -14.71
N ARG A 784 -9.33 -18.01 -14.24
CA ARG A 784 -9.65 -18.10 -12.80
C ARG A 784 -9.08 -19.37 -12.13
N TYR A 785 -9.12 -20.49 -12.83
CA TYR A 785 -8.61 -21.81 -12.42
C TYR A 785 -7.85 -22.44 -13.61
N PRO A 786 -6.58 -22.06 -13.83
CA PRO A 786 -5.87 -22.46 -15.04
C PRO A 786 -5.67 -23.98 -15.07
N ILE A 787 -6.32 -24.64 -16.03
CA ILE A 787 -6.39 -26.10 -16.23
C ILE A 787 -5.86 -26.57 -17.59
N GLY A 788 -5.64 -25.65 -18.52
CA GLY A 788 -5.27 -25.89 -19.91
C GLY A 788 -4.24 -24.87 -20.39
N ARG A 789 -3.25 -25.38 -21.12
CA ARG A 789 -2.20 -24.59 -21.77
C ARG A 789 -2.51 -24.53 -23.25
N ILE A 790 -3.23 -23.50 -23.66
CA ILE A 790 -3.72 -23.33 -25.04
C ILE A 790 -3.20 -22.08 -25.72
N ASP A 791 -2.70 -21.12 -24.94
CA ASP A 791 -1.92 -19.98 -25.42
C ASP A 791 -0.43 -20.37 -25.50
N HIS A 792 0.20 -20.08 -26.64
CA HIS A 792 1.58 -20.47 -26.90
C HIS A 792 2.40 -19.33 -27.48
N VAL A 793 3.71 -19.38 -27.22
CA VAL A 793 4.73 -18.61 -27.93
C VAL A 793 5.76 -19.61 -28.45
N PHE A 794 6.02 -19.55 -29.75
CA PHE A 794 7.03 -20.33 -30.44
C PHE A 794 8.06 -19.38 -31.04
N VAL A 795 9.34 -19.72 -30.92
CA VAL A 795 10.45 -18.87 -31.35
C VAL A 795 11.38 -19.61 -32.31
N SER A 796 12.01 -18.90 -33.24
CA SER A 796 13.02 -19.49 -34.12
C SER A 796 14.28 -19.86 -33.35
N PRO A 797 15.14 -20.78 -33.87
CA PRO A 797 16.30 -21.23 -33.14
C PRO A 797 17.32 -20.14 -32.76
N GLY A 798 17.41 -19.01 -33.46
CA GLY A 798 18.29 -17.92 -33.04
C GLY A 798 17.90 -17.21 -31.73
N ILE A 799 16.66 -17.36 -31.27
CA ILE A 799 16.14 -16.61 -30.11
C ILE A 799 16.38 -17.38 -28.82
N LYS A 800 16.99 -16.71 -27.82
CA LYS A 800 17.20 -17.26 -26.48
C LYS A 800 16.10 -16.78 -25.53
N VAL A 801 15.54 -17.71 -24.76
CA VAL A 801 14.50 -17.42 -23.76
C VAL A 801 15.18 -17.11 -22.43
N LEU A 802 14.78 -16.01 -21.79
CA LEU A 802 15.34 -15.55 -20.52
C LEU A 802 14.38 -15.78 -19.35
N VAL A 803 13.11 -15.38 -19.51
CA VAL A 803 12.09 -15.47 -18.46
C VAL A 803 10.76 -15.88 -19.07
N ILE A 804 9.99 -16.68 -18.33
CA ILE A 804 8.62 -17.06 -18.70
C ILE A 804 7.72 -16.84 -17.48
N ASP A 805 6.66 -16.06 -17.65
CA ASP A 805 5.71 -15.76 -16.59
C ASP A 805 4.25 -15.87 -17.08
N VAL A 806 3.39 -16.38 -16.20
CA VAL A 806 1.94 -16.41 -16.37
C VAL A 806 1.33 -15.84 -15.09
N PRO A 807 1.10 -14.52 -15.03
CA PRO A 807 0.69 -13.88 -13.80
C PRO A 807 -0.73 -14.25 -13.39
N LYS A 808 -0.92 -14.50 -12.09
CA LYS A 808 -2.15 -15.06 -11.49
C LYS A 808 -2.78 -14.16 -10.41
N THR A 809 -2.53 -12.86 -10.46
CA THR A 809 -3.14 -11.87 -9.54
C THR A 809 -4.66 -11.89 -9.69
N GLN A 810 -5.39 -11.38 -8.70
CA GLN A 810 -6.85 -11.24 -8.81
C GLN A 810 -7.26 -10.41 -10.03
N LEU A 811 -6.50 -9.35 -10.34
CA LEU A 811 -6.79 -8.52 -11.52
C LEU A 811 -6.68 -9.36 -12.80
N ASN A 812 -5.61 -10.15 -12.95
CA ASN A 812 -5.43 -11.03 -14.11
C ASN A 812 -6.58 -12.04 -14.25
N LYS A 813 -6.99 -12.66 -13.14
CA LYS A 813 -8.09 -13.64 -13.09
C LYS A 813 -9.47 -13.04 -13.35
N LEU A 814 -9.63 -11.74 -13.10
CA LEU A 814 -10.87 -11.01 -13.30
C LEU A 814 -10.99 -10.48 -14.73
N ALA A 815 -9.88 -10.06 -15.33
CA ALA A 815 -9.85 -9.27 -16.56
C ALA A 815 -10.23 -10.05 -17.83
N SER A 816 -9.86 -11.33 -17.92
CA SER A 816 -10.20 -12.23 -19.02
C SER A 816 -10.39 -13.66 -18.48
N ASP A 817 -10.98 -14.53 -19.28
CA ASP A 817 -11.01 -15.97 -19.06
C ASP A 817 -9.73 -16.68 -19.52
N HIS A 818 -8.75 -15.94 -20.02
CA HIS A 818 -7.36 -16.36 -20.16
C HIS A 818 -6.45 -15.56 -19.24
N LEU A 819 -5.26 -16.10 -18.94
CA LEU A 819 -4.15 -15.35 -18.35
C LEU A 819 -3.16 -14.98 -19.45
N PRO A 820 -2.50 -13.82 -19.35
CA PRO A 820 -1.45 -13.46 -20.30
C PRO A 820 -0.25 -14.40 -20.12
N LEU A 821 0.41 -14.73 -21.23
CA LEU A 821 1.71 -15.41 -21.25
C LEU A 821 2.78 -14.38 -21.62
N ILE A 822 3.73 -14.15 -20.71
CA ILE A 822 4.79 -13.16 -20.84
C ILE A 822 6.12 -13.89 -20.97
N VAL A 823 6.94 -13.44 -21.91
CA VAL A 823 8.25 -14.03 -22.19
C VAL A 823 9.27 -12.91 -22.38
N ASP A 824 10.40 -13.02 -21.69
CA ASP A 824 11.58 -12.19 -21.96
C ASP A 824 12.52 -12.97 -22.86
N LEU A 825 12.93 -12.33 -23.95
CA LEU A 825 13.70 -12.94 -25.01
C LEU A 825 14.96 -12.12 -25.27
N GLU A 826 16.01 -12.80 -25.71
CA GLU A 826 17.23 -12.22 -26.21
C GLU A 826 17.25 -12.44 -27.73
N VAL A 827 17.29 -11.34 -28.49
CA VAL A 827 17.30 -11.35 -29.97
C VAL A 827 18.60 -10.73 -30.49
N SER A 828 19.11 -11.29 -31.59
CA SER A 828 20.34 -10.91 -32.29
C SER A 828 20.14 -10.95 -33.79
#